data_AF-A0A540KPY9-F1
#
_entry.id   AF-A0A540KPY9-F1
#
_cell.length_a   1.000
_cell.length_b   1.000
_cell.length_c   1.000
_cell.angle_alpha   90.00
_cell.angle_beta   90.00
_cell.angle_gamma   90.00
#
_symmetry.space_group_name_H-M   'P 1'
#
loop_
_entity.id
_entity.type
_entity.pdbx_description
1 polymer ?
#
loop_
_entity_poly.entity_id
_entity_poly.type
_entity_poly.pdbx_seq_one_letter_code
_entity_poly.pdbx_strand_id
1 'polypeptide(L)'
;MAPSNQKFHFFSILLTTLFYTNVLSDNTTGLSSLHLYPLTCSTSHHTQTCNSSLYHISKGHTTEEIATFYSVNPSNIHPIVHDNQHPQDYLVSVPCTCKDIKGTQIYLYDTNYLVKEGDTVGNVVSEFYSGQAVKIGGEEQLFTVGNMTTFYLVCGCVEKKSQEVVTYTVQDHDTLSDIEKLLSAYESEIQNLNKNFTQSPNFIDVGWVLFVPMELNGLQAQRQGKTLSLAAIIGIVSAAGFLLAATFFIFLLIRYRKGKNIEEEEEQEQDVNPNAKKGFSMKQQFFKRQMEVIYTMEEIKQATSNFDNTRKIGEGGYGSVYFGVLGELEVAIKKMRSSRTKEFFAELKVLCKIHHNNVNRSLNDHLHDPLLKGNQPLSWTAREQIALDTARGIEYIHDHTKKRYVHREIKTSNILLDQGLRAKVADFGLARLVERSNEEDILATRLVGTPGYIPPESVRELQMTSKTDVYAFGVVVAELITGQRAIFCDNREPKRMKSLISVIYAVFKEKDPEAALEAQIDGNMKGSYPMEEVYKMAETALRCASEDPVNRPQMKDIVQTLSQILTSSIEWEALLGGKSQGDPQSQDPVVYDNGVSYMFIQHNNIYLMIASRQNCNAASLLLFLHRVIDVFKHYFEELEEESLRDNFVVVYELLDEIMDFGFPQFTEAKILSEFIKTDAYRMEVTQRPPMAVTNAVSWRSEGIQFKKNEVFLDVVESVNILVNSNGQIIRSDVVGALKMRTYLSGMPECKLGLNDRVLLEAQGRTTKGKSIDLDDIKFHQCVRLARFENDRTISFIPPDGAFDLMTYRLSTQVKPLIWVEAQVENHSRSRIEFTVKARSQYKERSTATNVEIELPVPADATNPNVRTSMGSAAYAPERDALVWKVKSFPGNKEYMLRAEFMLPSITAEEAVPERRAPIRVKFEIPYFTVSGIQVRYLKIIEKSGYQALPWVRYITMAGEYELRLM
;
A
#
# COMPACT_ATOMS: atom_id res chain seq x y z
N MET A 1 -62.18 22.29 -28.23
CA MET A 1 -61.31 23.01 -29.18
C MET A 1 -59.93 22.37 -29.14
N ALA A 2 -59.59 21.58 -30.16
CA ALA A 2 -58.22 21.43 -30.66
C ALA A 2 -58.11 22.31 -31.93
N PRO A 3 -56.94 22.53 -32.60
CA PRO A 3 -55.64 21.85 -32.46
C PRO A 3 -54.36 22.74 -32.67
N SER A 4 -53.16 22.10 -32.59
CA SER A 4 -51.93 22.24 -33.43
C SER A 4 -50.62 22.31 -32.60
N ASN A 5 -49.88 21.22 -32.36
CA ASN A 5 -48.85 20.55 -33.20
C ASN A 5 -47.70 21.43 -33.72
N GLN A 6 -46.48 21.30 -33.16
CA GLN A 6 -45.29 20.70 -33.82
C GLN A 6 -43.94 20.94 -33.07
N LYS A 7 -43.20 19.81 -32.88
CA LYS A 7 -41.73 19.58 -32.88
C LYS A 7 -40.88 20.12 -31.70
N PHE A 8 -40.18 19.32 -30.87
CA PHE A 8 -39.16 18.25 -30.99
C PHE A 8 -37.70 18.74 -30.78
N HIS A 9 -37.05 18.20 -29.72
CA HIS A 9 -35.62 18.02 -29.38
C HIS A 9 -34.58 19.14 -29.64
N PHE A 10 -33.77 19.52 -28.62
CA PHE A 10 -32.30 19.67 -28.71
C PHE A 10 -31.59 20.02 -27.36
N PHE A 11 -30.41 19.40 -27.13
CA PHE A 11 -29.33 19.61 -26.10
C PHE A 11 -29.63 19.23 -24.63
N SER A 12 -29.03 18.26 -23.91
CA SER A 12 -27.79 17.44 -23.94
C SER A 12 -26.45 18.14 -24.16
N ILE A 13 -25.50 17.90 -23.25
CA ILE A 13 -24.04 18.18 -23.27
C ILE A 13 -23.60 19.59 -22.82
N LEU A 14 -23.02 19.69 -21.60
CA LEU A 14 -21.62 20.14 -21.38
C LEU A 14 -21.23 20.04 -19.88
N LEU A 15 -20.36 19.09 -19.55
CA LEU A 15 -19.43 19.14 -18.43
C LEU A 15 -18.06 18.83 -19.01
N THR A 16 -17.08 19.71 -18.78
CA THR A 16 -15.60 19.53 -18.79
C THR A 16 -14.85 20.66 -19.48
N THR A 17 -14.37 21.63 -18.70
CA THR A 17 -13.08 22.30 -18.93
C THR A 17 -12.61 22.87 -17.60
N LEU A 18 -11.55 22.29 -17.04
CA LEU A 18 -10.45 22.95 -16.32
C LEU A 18 -9.61 21.86 -15.66
N PHE A 19 -8.56 21.44 -16.36
CA PHE A 19 -7.19 21.23 -15.86
C PHE A 19 -6.40 20.38 -16.88
N TYR A 20 -5.80 21.06 -17.85
CA TYR A 20 -4.47 20.72 -18.35
C TYR A 20 -3.81 22.02 -18.77
N THR A 21 -2.63 22.30 -18.21
CA THR A 21 -1.42 22.67 -18.97
C THR A 21 -0.26 22.85 -18.00
N ASN A 22 0.74 21.99 -18.10
CA ASN A 22 2.02 22.38 -18.70
C ASN A 22 2.93 21.15 -18.86
N VAL A 23 2.93 20.59 -20.06
CA VAL A 23 4.12 19.98 -20.67
C VAL A 23 4.52 20.91 -21.80
N LEU A 24 5.81 21.27 -21.79
CA LEU A 24 6.45 22.17 -22.73
C LEU A 24 6.61 21.52 -24.11
N SER A 25 6.07 22.23 -25.11
CA SER A 25 6.55 22.41 -26.48
C SER A 25 7.12 21.20 -27.24
N ASP A 26 6.31 20.67 -28.15
CA ASP A 26 6.81 20.35 -29.49
C ASP A 26 5.78 20.77 -30.56
N ASN A 27 6.26 21.52 -31.55
CA ASN A 27 5.44 22.21 -32.55
C ASN A 27 5.00 21.25 -33.68
N THR A 28 3.85 20.59 -33.54
CA THR A 28 3.16 19.91 -34.66
C THR A 28 1.64 20.08 -34.56
N THR A 29 1.16 21.32 -34.72
CA THR A 29 -0.27 21.63 -34.76
C THR A 29 -0.91 21.06 -36.03
N GLY A 30 -1.66 19.96 -35.90
CA GLY A 30 -2.57 19.45 -36.95
C GLY A 30 -2.85 17.94 -36.98
N LEU A 31 -2.18 17.10 -36.18
CA LEU A 31 -2.39 15.64 -36.16
C LEU A 31 -2.80 15.06 -34.79
N SER A 32 -2.87 15.88 -33.75
CA SER A 32 -2.96 15.44 -32.36
C SER A 32 -4.38 15.21 -31.82
N SER A 33 -5.42 15.29 -32.66
CA SER A 33 -6.83 15.07 -32.25
C SER A 33 -7.39 13.69 -32.62
N LEU A 34 -6.66 12.87 -33.36
CA LEU A 34 -7.02 11.49 -33.71
C LEU A 34 -5.85 10.59 -33.33
N HIS A 35 -6.09 9.45 -32.66
CA HIS A 35 -5.09 8.48 -32.19
C HIS A 35 -4.30 7.81 -33.35
N LEU A 36 -3.56 8.61 -34.11
CA LEU A 36 -3.06 8.26 -35.44
C LEU A 36 -1.62 8.76 -35.58
N TYR A 37 -0.66 7.83 -35.46
CA TYR A 37 0.77 8.10 -35.53
C TYR A 37 1.35 7.52 -36.83
N PRO A 38 1.49 8.30 -37.91
CA PRO A 38 1.90 7.78 -39.21
C PRO A 38 3.37 7.29 -39.25
N LEU A 39 3.65 6.26 -40.05
CA LEU A 39 5.01 5.77 -40.32
C LEU A 39 5.82 6.81 -41.12
N THR A 40 6.97 7.22 -40.57
CA THR A 40 7.90 8.16 -41.23
C THR A 40 8.80 7.45 -42.25
N CYS A 41 9.02 8.06 -43.41
CA CYS A 41 10.01 7.62 -44.41
C CYS A 41 11.32 8.43 -44.30
N SER A 42 12.47 7.80 -44.56
CA SER A 42 13.80 8.43 -44.56
C SER A 42 14.40 8.44 -45.96
N THR A 43 15.07 9.54 -46.33
CA THR A 43 15.63 9.83 -47.66
C THR A 43 16.74 8.88 -48.14
N SER A 44 17.14 7.88 -47.34
CA SER A 44 18.22 6.93 -47.67
C SER A 44 17.78 5.59 -48.27
N HIS A 45 16.47 5.29 -48.37
CA HIS A 45 15.98 3.97 -48.81
C HIS A 45 15.30 4.00 -50.19
N HIS A 46 15.54 2.95 -50.98
CA HIS A 46 15.14 2.75 -52.38
C HIS A 46 13.62 2.55 -52.64
N THR A 47 12.74 2.83 -51.69
CA THR A 47 11.29 2.53 -51.80
C THR A 47 10.45 3.80 -51.57
N GLN A 48 10.42 4.70 -52.56
CA GLN A 48 9.49 5.84 -52.55
C GLN A 48 8.01 5.41 -52.68
N THR A 49 7.77 4.19 -53.19
CA THR A 49 6.45 3.60 -53.35
C THR A 49 6.49 2.09 -53.05
N CYS A 50 5.50 1.55 -52.33
CA CYS A 50 5.34 0.11 -52.09
C CYS A 50 3.88 -0.33 -52.14
N ASN A 51 3.63 -1.64 -52.23
CA ASN A 51 2.29 -2.18 -52.01
C ASN A 51 2.04 -2.31 -50.50
N SER A 52 0.91 -1.80 -50.03
CA SER A 52 0.45 -1.91 -48.65
C SER A 52 -1.04 -2.23 -48.67
N SER A 53 -1.52 -2.89 -47.63
CA SER A 53 -2.93 -3.24 -47.51
C SER A 53 -3.59 -2.46 -46.37
N LEU A 54 -4.84 -2.06 -46.56
CA LEU A 54 -5.66 -1.38 -45.56
C LEU A 54 -6.75 -2.33 -45.10
N TYR A 55 -6.89 -2.54 -43.80
CA TYR A 55 -7.93 -3.41 -43.25
C TYR A 55 -9.27 -2.68 -43.24
N HIS A 56 -10.27 -3.20 -43.94
CA HIS A 56 -11.61 -2.62 -44.02
C HIS A 56 -12.63 -3.48 -43.28
N ILE A 57 -13.27 -2.87 -42.28
CA ILE A 57 -14.32 -3.51 -41.47
C ILE A 57 -15.63 -3.44 -42.23
N SER A 58 -16.18 -4.58 -42.61
CA SER A 58 -17.36 -4.62 -43.47
C SER A 58 -18.64 -4.41 -42.69
N LYS A 59 -19.23 -3.21 -42.83
CA LYS A 59 -20.57 -2.88 -42.34
C LYS A 59 -21.68 -3.23 -43.34
N GLY A 60 -21.48 -4.27 -44.15
CA GLY A 60 -22.46 -4.74 -45.16
C GLY A 60 -22.36 -4.09 -46.54
N HIS A 61 -21.24 -3.41 -46.85
CA HIS A 61 -20.96 -2.82 -48.16
C HIS A 61 -20.54 -3.89 -49.19
N THR A 62 -20.88 -3.70 -50.47
CA THR A 62 -20.39 -4.58 -51.54
C THR A 62 -18.95 -4.27 -51.93
N THR A 63 -18.26 -5.22 -52.55
CA THR A 63 -16.88 -5.04 -53.06
C THR A 63 -16.76 -3.87 -54.03
N GLU A 64 -17.81 -3.57 -54.81
CA GLU A 64 -17.86 -2.45 -55.74
C GLU A 64 -17.96 -1.09 -55.01
N GLU A 65 -18.70 -1.05 -53.90
CA GLU A 65 -18.83 0.15 -53.08
C GLU A 65 -17.50 0.46 -52.37
N ILE A 66 -16.86 -0.56 -51.80
CA ILE A 66 -15.53 -0.43 -51.17
C ILE A 66 -14.48 0.02 -52.20
N ALA A 67 -14.49 -0.55 -53.40
CA ALA A 67 -13.61 -0.14 -54.48
C ALA A 67 -13.77 1.35 -54.84
N THR A 68 -15.00 1.86 -54.77
CA THR A 68 -15.31 3.27 -54.98
C THR A 68 -14.77 4.15 -53.84
N PHE A 69 -14.94 3.75 -52.57
CA PHE A 69 -14.44 4.52 -51.42
C PHE A 69 -12.93 4.66 -51.43
N TYR A 70 -12.22 3.57 -51.73
CA TYR A 70 -10.75 3.54 -51.76
C TYR A 70 -10.17 3.93 -53.12
N SER A 71 -10.97 4.24 -54.14
CA SER A 71 -10.48 4.56 -55.50
C SER A 71 -9.57 3.46 -56.09
N VAL A 72 -9.91 2.19 -55.83
CA VAL A 72 -9.18 1.01 -56.32
C VAL A 72 -10.04 0.16 -57.26
N ASN A 73 -9.43 -0.79 -57.98
CA ASN A 73 -10.18 -1.78 -58.74
C ASN A 73 -10.72 -2.86 -57.79
N PRO A 74 -11.96 -3.38 -57.97
CA PRO A 74 -12.47 -4.52 -57.20
C PRO A 74 -11.52 -5.74 -57.14
N SER A 75 -10.64 -5.91 -58.14
CA SER A 75 -9.61 -6.96 -58.13
C SER A 75 -8.57 -6.84 -57.01
N ASN A 76 -8.44 -5.67 -56.38
CA ASN A 76 -7.45 -5.37 -55.33
C ASN A 76 -8.05 -5.53 -53.91
N ILE A 77 -9.25 -6.10 -53.81
CA ILE A 77 -9.96 -6.30 -52.55
C ILE A 77 -9.97 -7.80 -52.27
N HIS A 78 -9.40 -8.19 -51.13
CA HIS A 78 -9.23 -9.59 -50.74
C HIS A 78 -10.04 -9.88 -49.46
N PRO A 79 -10.97 -10.86 -49.45
CA PRO A 79 -11.76 -11.17 -48.27
C PRO A 79 -10.92 -11.87 -47.20
N ILE A 80 -11.18 -11.56 -45.93
CA ILE A 80 -10.60 -12.23 -44.77
C ILE A 80 -11.61 -13.24 -44.22
N VAL A 81 -11.14 -14.44 -43.87
CA VAL A 81 -12.00 -15.53 -43.36
C VAL A 81 -11.88 -15.59 -41.84
N HIS A 82 -12.94 -15.19 -41.14
CA HIS A 82 -13.08 -15.36 -39.68
C HIS A 82 -13.66 -16.74 -39.33
N ASP A 83 -13.21 -17.33 -38.22
CA ASP A 83 -13.62 -18.65 -37.74
C ASP A 83 -15.03 -18.58 -37.10
N ASN A 84 -16.07 -18.73 -37.94
CA ASN A 84 -17.50 -18.81 -37.65
C ASN A 84 -18.30 -17.50 -37.41
N GLN A 85 -19.04 -17.12 -38.46
CA GLN A 85 -20.24 -16.24 -38.56
C GLN A 85 -20.01 -14.70 -38.77
N HIS A 86 -20.11 -14.28 -40.04
CA HIS A 86 -19.89 -12.97 -40.70
C HIS A 86 -20.53 -11.71 -40.06
N PRO A 87 -20.00 -10.49 -40.28
CA PRO A 87 -19.66 -9.88 -41.59
C PRO A 87 -18.22 -10.12 -42.09
N GLN A 88 -18.04 -10.10 -43.41
CA GLN A 88 -16.81 -10.50 -44.11
C GLN A 88 -15.91 -9.28 -44.29
N ASP A 89 -14.84 -9.15 -43.51
CA ASP A 89 -13.87 -8.04 -43.62
C ASP A 89 -12.97 -8.20 -44.85
N TYR A 90 -12.36 -7.10 -45.30
CA TYR A 90 -11.57 -7.07 -46.53
C TYR A 90 -10.21 -6.40 -46.34
N LEU A 91 -9.17 -6.91 -47.01
CA LEU A 91 -7.91 -6.21 -47.23
C LEU A 91 -7.97 -5.47 -48.56
N VAL A 92 -7.71 -4.16 -48.53
CA VAL A 92 -7.68 -3.30 -49.71
C VAL A 92 -6.23 -2.98 -50.05
N SER A 93 -5.71 -3.54 -51.15
CA SER A 93 -4.33 -3.32 -51.57
C SER A 93 -4.18 -1.99 -52.32
N VAL A 94 -3.35 -1.10 -51.78
CA VAL A 94 -3.11 0.27 -52.27
C VAL A 94 -1.62 0.52 -52.55
N PRO A 95 -1.30 1.32 -53.59
CA PRO A 95 0.06 1.78 -53.83
C PRO A 95 0.40 2.92 -52.84
N CYS A 96 1.11 2.56 -51.77
CA CYS A 96 1.53 3.48 -50.74
C CYS A 96 2.72 4.34 -51.19
N THR A 97 2.66 5.66 -50.98
CA THR A 97 3.70 6.59 -51.45
C THR A 97 4.21 7.49 -50.33
N CYS A 98 5.52 7.73 -50.27
CA CYS A 98 6.12 8.66 -49.31
C CYS A 98 5.87 10.12 -49.77
N LYS A 99 5.10 10.88 -49.00
CA LYS A 99 4.75 12.29 -49.27
C LYS A 99 5.30 13.19 -48.14
N ASP A 100 5.80 14.37 -48.48
CA ASP A 100 6.23 15.39 -47.51
C ASP A 100 5.05 16.31 -47.16
N ILE A 101 4.67 16.34 -45.88
CA ILE A 101 3.64 17.22 -45.37
C ILE A 101 4.23 18.06 -44.25
N LYS A 102 4.35 19.38 -44.50
CA LYS A 102 4.82 20.39 -43.54
C LYS A 102 6.17 20.04 -42.88
N GLY A 103 7.08 19.35 -43.57
CA GLY A 103 8.41 19.01 -43.08
C GLY A 103 8.55 17.61 -42.49
N THR A 104 7.47 16.82 -42.48
CA THR A 104 7.49 15.41 -42.06
C THR A 104 7.18 14.53 -43.27
N GLN A 105 8.10 13.63 -43.62
CA GLN A 105 7.90 12.64 -44.69
C GLN A 105 7.15 11.43 -44.14
N ILE A 106 5.93 11.20 -44.65
CA ILE A 106 5.04 10.12 -44.20
C ILE A 106 4.45 9.33 -45.37
N TYR A 107 4.19 8.05 -45.14
CA TYR A 107 3.57 7.16 -46.12
C TYR A 107 2.05 7.34 -46.20
N LEU A 108 1.55 7.69 -47.39
CA LEU A 108 0.14 8.00 -47.62
C LEU A 108 -0.36 7.49 -48.98
N TYR A 109 -1.66 7.24 -49.03
CA TYR A 109 -2.43 6.97 -50.24
C TYR A 109 -3.63 7.92 -50.32
N ASP A 110 -3.85 8.56 -51.47
CA ASP A 110 -4.92 9.53 -51.70
C ASP A 110 -6.16 8.87 -52.32
N THR A 111 -7.33 9.25 -51.79
CA THR A 111 -8.63 8.82 -52.32
C THR A 111 -9.59 10.00 -52.35
N ASN A 112 -10.58 9.96 -53.24
CA ASN A 112 -11.54 11.05 -53.41
C ASN A 112 -12.94 10.62 -52.99
N TYR A 113 -13.56 11.38 -52.11
CA TYR A 113 -14.91 11.14 -51.60
C TYR A 113 -15.87 12.25 -52.05
N LEU A 114 -17.06 11.87 -52.54
CA LEU A 114 -18.12 12.81 -52.88
C LEU A 114 -18.98 13.11 -51.64
N VAL A 115 -18.91 14.34 -51.16
CA VAL A 115 -19.59 14.80 -49.94
C VAL A 115 -21.11 14.80 -50.11
N LYS A 116 -21.83 14.11 -49.22
CA LYS A 116 -23.29 14.04 -49.13
C LYS A 116 -23.82 14.97 -48.03
N GLU A 117 -25.14 15.18 -48.03
CA GLU A 117 -25.82 16.01 -47.03
C GLU A 117 -25.76 15.36 -45.65
N GLY A 118 -25.20 16.07 -44.66
CA GLY A 118 -25.04 15.58 -43.28
C GLY A 118 -23.69 14.94 -42.95
N ASP A 119 -22.78 14.83 -43.93
CA ASP A 119 -21.44 14.28 -43.68
C ASP A 119 -20.61 15.20 -42.78
N THR A 120 -19.83 14.59 -41.88
CA THR A 120 -18.79 15.25 -41.07
C THR A 120 -17.47 14.52 -41.29
N VAL A 121 -16.33 15.19 -41.06
CA VAL A 121 -15.00 14.58 -41.29
C VAL A 121 -14.84 13.31 -40.46
N GLY A 122 -15.24 13.36 -39.18
CA GLY A 122 -15.21 12.20 -38.29
C GLY A 122 -16.09 11.04 -38.78
N ASN A 123 -17.35 11.32 -39.16
CA ASN A 123 -18.25 10.27 -39.65
C ASN A 123 -17.74 9.62 -40.93
N VAL A 124 -17.17 10.39 -41.86
CA VAL A 124 -16.64 9.83 -43.11
C VAL A 124 -15.43 8.93 -42.84
N VAL A 125 -14.54 9.36 -41.95
CA VAL A 125 -13.34 8.60 -41.56
C VAL A 125 -13.73 7.29 -40.83
N SER A 126 -14.69 7.34 -39.90
CA SER A 126 -15.11 6.16 -39.13
C SER A 126 -15.99 5.19 -39.92
N GLU A 127 -16.90 5.67 -40.77
CA GLU A 127 -17.86 4.82 -41.49
C GLU A 127 -17.31 4.22 -42.78
N PHE A 128 -16.54 4.98 -43.56
CA PHE A 128 -16.08 4.53 -44.89
C PHE A 128 -14.62 4.08 -44.92
N TYR A 129 -13.78 4.65 -44.05
CA TYR A 129 -12.34 4.40 -44.05
C TYR A 129 -11.83 3.68 -42.80
N SER A 130 -12.75 3.15 -41.97
CA SER A 130 -12.40 2.37 -40.77
C SER A 130 -11.42 3.07 -39.83
N GLY A 131 -11.46 4.41 -39.73
CA GLY A 131 -10.57 5.19 -38.86
C GLY A 131 -9.20 5.57 -39.45
N GLN A 132 -8.86 5.13 -40.67
CA GLN A 132 -7.49 5.21 -41.23
C GLN A 132 -7.23 6.44 -42.10
N ALA A 133 -8.20 7.34 -42.24
CA ALA A 133 -8.13 8.51 -43.13
C ALA A 133 -7.91 9.82 -42.37
N VAL A 134 -7.10 10.71 -42.97
CA VAL A 134 -6.81 12.05 -42.49
C VAL A 134 -7.15 13.08 -43.57
N LYS A 135 -7.74 14.21 -43.16
CA LYS A 135 -7.95 15.36 -44.03
C LYS A 135 -6.88 16.42 -43.74
N ILE A 136 -6.04 16.72 -44.72
CA ILE A 136 -4.99 17.74 -44.59
C ILE A 136 -5.60 19.11 -44.95
N GLY A 137 -5.80 19.99 -43.96
CA GLY A 137 -6.40 21.31 -44.22
C GLY A 137 -7.03 22.07 -43.04
N GLY A 138 -7.03 21.51 -41.82
CA GLY A 138 -7.62 22.15 -40.63
C GLY A 138 -9.08 21.74 -40.40
N GLU A 139 -9.47 21.61 -39.12
CA GLU A 139 -10.76 21.06 -38.66
C GLU A 139 -11.99 21.97 -38.96
N GLU A 140 -11.80 23.17 -39.52
CA GLU A 140 -12.88 24.18 -39.64
C GLU A 140 -13.47 24.40 -41.05
N GLN A 141 -13.10 23.61 -42.06
CA GLN A 141 -13.77 23.73 -43.37
C GLN A 141 -15.03 22.87 -43.44
N LEU A 142 -16.17 23.54 -43.27
CA LEU A 142 -17.52 23.04 -43.56
C LEU A 142 -17.54 22.28 -44.90
N PHE A 143 -17.97 21.03 -44.86
CA PHE A 143 -18.18 20.24 -46.06
C PHE A 143 -19.22 20.90 -46.97
N THR A 144 -18.89 21.09 -48.24
CA THR A 144 -19.84 21.58 -49.24
C THR A 144 -20.45 20.38 -49.96
N VAL A 145 -21.75 20.17 -49.79
CA VAL A 145 -22.48 19.06 -50.42
C VAL A 145 -22.28 19.08 -51.93
N GLY A 146 -21.90 17.94 -52.52
CA GLY A 146 -21.64 17.81 -53.94
C GLY A 146 -20.20 18.07 -54.39
N ASN A 147 -19.30 18.52 -53.51
CA ASN A 147 -17.87 18.63 -53.83
C ASN A 147 -17.12 17.30 -53.63
N MET A 148 -16.18 17.00 -54.53
CA MET A 148 -15.20 15.93 -54.30
C MET A 148 -14.10 16.43 -53.35
N THR A 149 -13.91 15.74 -52.24
CA THR A 149 -12.86 16.02 -51.26
C THR A 149 -11.85 14.88 -51.22
N THR A 150 -10.56 15.21 -51.23
CA THR A 150 -9.48 14.22 -51.10
C THR A 150 -9.20 13.91 -49.63
N PHE A 151 -9.19 12.62 -49.31
CA PHE A 151 -8.74 12.06 -48.04
C PHE A 151 -7.40 11.35 -48.22
N TYR A 152 -6.57 11.40 -47.18
CA TYR A 152 -5.26 10.76 -47.16
C TYR A 152 -5.30 9.58 -46.18
N LEU A 153 -5.22 8.37 -46.72
CA LEU A 153 -5.15 7.12 -45.97
C LEU A 153 -3.71 6.87 -45.55
N VAL A 154 -3.50 6.54 -44.27
CA VAL A 154 -2.16 6.21 -43.77
C VAL A 154 -1.83 4.77 -44.14
N CYS A 155 -0.61 4.56 -44.63
CA CYS A 155 -0.11 3.25 -45.05
C CYS A 155 1.37 3.11 -44.66
N GLY A 156 1.98 1.95 -44.88
CA GLY A 156 3.36 1.70 -44.48
C GLY A 156 4.14 0.83 -45.46
N CYS A 157 5.46 0.92 -45.41
CA CYS A 157 6.37 0.09 -46.21
C CYS A 157 7.41 -0.60 -45.33
N VAL A 158 7.77 -1.84 -45.69
CA VAL A 158 8.86 -2.62 -45.07
C VAL A 158 9.93 -2.98 -46.10
N GLU A 159 11.14 -3.25 -45.64
CA GLU A 159 12.28 -3.56 -46.53
C GLU A 159 12.24 -4.99 -47.09
N LYS A 160 11.62 -5.94 -46.38
CA LYS A 160 11.58 -7.34 -46.79
C LYS A 160 10.51 -7.55 -47.87
N LYS A 161 10.93 -8.06 -49.04
CA LYS A 161 10.01 -8.41 -50.14
C LYS A 161 9.03 -9.55 -49.83
N SER A 162 9.23 -10.28 -48.73
CA SER A 162 8.31 -11.35 -48.28
C SER A 162 7.17 -10.83 -47.40
N GLN A 163 7.19 -9.55 -47.02
CA GLN A 163 6.26 -8.96 -46.08
C GLN A 163 5.52 -7.78 -46.71
N GLU A 164 4.27 -7.61 -46.31
CA GLU A 164 3.44 -6.47 -46.66
C GLU A 164 2.89 -5.82 -45.40
N VAL A 165 2.91 -4.49 -45.32
CA VAL A 165 2.33 -3.79 -44.16
C VAL A 165 0.83 -3.67 -44.34
N VAL A 166 0.10 -4.21 -43.37
CA VAL A 166 -1.33 -4.01 -43.19
C VAL A 166 -1.55 -2.89 -42.19
N THR A 167 -2.29 -1.86 -42.59
CA THR A 167 -2.77 -0.82 -41.66
C THR A 167 -4.06 -1.33 -41.03
N TYR A 168 -4.06 -1.48 -39.72
CA TYR A 168 -5.13 -2.10 -38.95
C TYR A 168 -5.61 -1.13 -37.87
N THR A 169 -6.93 -0.97 -37.72
CA THR A 169 -7.48 -0.15 -36.64
C THR A 169 -7.98 -1.07 -35.54
N VAL A 170 -7.50 -0.90 -34.31
CA VAL A 170 -7.84 -1.73 -33.16
C VAL A 170 -9.34 -1.67 -32.89
N GLN A 171 -9.98 -2.83 -32.88
CA GLN A 171 -11.39 -3.03 -32.58
C GLN A 171 -11.62 -3.30 -31.09
N ASP A 172 -12.88 -3.21 -30.67
CA ASP A 172 -13.29 -3.61 -29.33
C ASP A 172 -12.97 -5.10 -29.10
N HIS A 173 -12.27 -5.39 -28.01
CA HIS A 173 -11.75 -6.72 -27.62
C HIS A 173 -10.57 -7.28 -28.42
N ASP A 174 -9.94 -6.53 -29.33
CA ASP A 174 -8.72 -7.01 -29.97
C ASP A 174 -7.58 -7.20 -28.96
N THR A 175 -6.79 -8.27 -29.14
CA THR A 175 -5.48 -8.43 -28.50
C THR A 175 -4.38 -8.50 -29.55
N LEU A 176 -3.14 -8.18 -29.16
CA LEU A 176 -1.99 -8.25 -30.07
C LEU A 176 -1.80 -9.67 -30.65
N SER A 177 -2.12 -10.72 -29.88
CA SER A 177 -2.05 -12.11 -30.33
C SER A 177 -3.18 -12.48 -31.30
N ASP A 178 -4.35 -11.87 -31.17
CA ASP A 178 -5.45 -12.10 -32.11
C ASP A 178 -5.14 -11.45 -33.47
N ILE A 179 -4.58 -10.24 -33.45
CA ILE A 179 -4.10 -9.55 -34.66
C ILE A 179 -2.94 -10.32 -35.32
N GLU A 180 -2.01 -10.87 -34.52
CA GLU A 180 -0.90 -11.71 -34.99
C GLU A 180 -1.41 -12.92 -35.79
N LYS A 181 -2.39 -13.64 -35.24
CA LYS A 181 -3.00 -14.81 -35.88
C LYS A 181 -3.81 -14.41 -37.11
N LEU A 182 -4.59 -13.34 -37.01
CA LEU A 182 -5.46 -12.85 -38.09
C LEU A 182 -4.65 -12.45 -39.33
N LEU A 183 -3.51 -11.79 -39.13
CA LEU A 183 -2.68 -11.23 -40.20
C LEU A 183 -1.38 -12.00 -40.43
N SER A 184 -1.22 -13.21 -39.86
CA SER A 184 -0.02 -14.05 -40.04
C SER A 184 1.30 -13.27 -39.88
N ALA A 185 1.38 -12.47 -38.81
CA ALA A 185 2.52 -11.62 -38.49
C ALA A 185 3.31 -12.18 -37.29
N TYR A 186 4.48 -11.60 -36.97
CA TYR A 186 5.22 -11.90 -35.74
C TYR A 186 5.08 -10.75 -34.74
N GLU A 187 4.75 -11.07 -33.48
CA GLU A 187 4.55 -10.07 -32.40
C GLU A 187 5.73 -9.09 -32.27
N SER A 188 6.97 -9.60 -32.33
CA SER A 188 8.19 -8.79 -32.22
C SER A 188 8.33 -7.77 -33.35
N GLU A 189 7.81 -8.07 -34.54
CA GLU A 189 7.88 -7.16 -35.68
C GLU A 189 6.75 -6.12 -35.66
N ILE A 190 5.58 -6.47 -35.13
CA ILE A 190 4.50 -5.49 -34.85
C ILE A 190 5.00 -4.45 -33.83
N GLN A 191 5.64 -4.89 -32.74
CA GLN A 191 6.19 -3.99 -31.73
C GLN A 191 7.31 -3.09 -32.29
N ASN A 192 8.15 -3.61 -33.19
CA ASN A 192 9.22 -2.83 -33.81
C ASN A 192 8.73 -1.72 -34.74
N LEU A 193 7.65 -1.96 -35.49
CA LEU A 193 7.07 -0.96 -36.40
C LEU A 193 6.25 0.11 -35.68
N ASN A 194 5.69 -0.23 -34.51
CA ASN A 194 4.82 0.64 -33.73
C ASN A 194 5.53 1.07 -32.43
N LYS A 195 6.60 1.85 -32.54
CA LYS A 195 7.53 2.17 -31.43
C LYS A 195 6.90 2.81 -30.18
N ASN A 196 5.68 3.35 -30.26
CA ASN A 196 4.96 3.85 -29.09
C ASN A 196 4.54 2.74 -28.11
N PHE A 197 4.57 1.46 -28.52
CA PHE A 197 4.31 0.32 -27.64
C PHE A 197 5.35 0.09 -26.54
N THR A 198 6.56 0.63 -26.66
CA THR A 198 7.67 0.24 -25.79
C THR A 198 7.51 0.67 -24.32
N GLN A 199 6.49 1.48 -24.00
CA GLN A 199 6.13 1.84 -22.62
C GLN A 199 5.20 0.81 -21.94
N SER A 200 4.46 -0.02 -22.69
CA SER A 200 3.57 -1.08 -22.18
C SER A 200 3.15 -2.05 -23.32
N PRO A 201 3.89 -3.14 -23.59
CA PRO A 201 3.64 -4.00 -24.77
C PRO A 201 2.27 -4.69 -24.80
N ASN A 202 1.58 -4.76 -23.65
CA ASN A 202 0.31 -5.47 -23.48
C ASN A 202 -0.93 -4.55 -23.58
N PHE A 203 -0.75 -3.27 -23.88
CA PHE A 203 -1.83 -2.28 -23.86
C PHE A 203 -2.09 -1.73 -25.27
N ILE A 204 -3.27 -2.05 -25.84
CA ILE A 204 -3.80 -1.47 -27.09
C ILE A 204 -5.17 -0.85 -26.80
N ASP A 205 -5.37 0.42 -27.17
CA ASP A 205 -6.67 1.08 -27.06
C ASP A 205 -7.48 0.95 -28.35
N VAL A 206 -8.81 0.84 -28.20
CA VAL A 206 -9.75 0.83 -29.33
C VAL A 206 -9.62 2.12 -30.14
N GLY A 207 -9.55 1.98 -31.47
CA GLY A 207 -9.39 3.10 -32.40
C GLY A 207 -7.94 3.48 -32.71
N TRP A 208 -6.94 2.85 -32.08
CA TRP A 208 -5.54 3.03 -32.49
C TRP A 208 -5.28 2.43 -33.88
N VAL A 209 -4.49 3.14 -34.69
CA VAL A 209 -4.03 2.64 -36.00
C VAL A 209 -2.65 2.00 -35.86
N LEU A 210 -2.57 0.69 -36.12
CA LEU A 210 -1.37 -0.14 -36.05
C LEU A 210 -0.86 -0.52 -37.45
N PHE A 211 0.45 -0.65 -37.57
CA PHE A 211 1.13 -1.17 -38.76
C PHE A 211 1.62 -2.59 -38.53
N VAL A 212 0.99 -3.55 -39.19
CA VAL A 212 1.24 -4.98 -38.98
C VAL A 212 1.98 -5.58 -40.18
N PRO A 213 3.20 -6.13 -40.01
CA PRO A 213 3.94 -6.76 -41.10
C PRO A 213 3.43 -8.18 -41.33
N MET A 214 2.57 -8.36 -42.32
CA MET A 214 1.99 -9.65 -42.72
C MET A 214 2.96 -10.43 -43.62
N GLU A 215 3.17 -11.71 -43.36
CA GLU A 215 3.96 -12.60 -44.22
C GLU A 215 3.13 -13.11 -45.42
N LEU A 216 3.56 -12.77 -46.64
CA LEU A 216 2.84 -13.13 -47.88
C LEU A 216 2.75 -14.64 -48.14
N ASN A 217 3.65 -15.43 -47.54
CA ASN A 217 3.68 -16.89 -47.68
C ASN A 217 3.16 -17.63 -46.44
N GLY A 218 2.59 -16.90 -45.46
CA GLY A 218 2.19 -17.44 -44.16
C GLY A 218 3.39 -17.76 -43.24
N LEU A 219 3.11 -17.98 -41.96
CA LEU A 219 4.14 -18.29 -40.95
C LEU A 219 4.82 -19.63 -41.27
N GLN A 220 6.14 -19.61 -41.56
CA GLN A 220 6.89 -20.83 -41.79
C GLN A 220 6.99 -21.64 -40.49
N ALA A 221 6.43 -22.85 -40.48
CA ALA A 221 6.55 -23.77 -39.36
C ALA A 221 8.03 -24.04 -39.04
N GLN A 222 8.45 -23.71 -37.82
CA GLN A 222 9.74 -24.15 -37.28
C GLN A 222 9.79 -25.68 -37.32
N ARG A 223 10.46 -26.23 -38.34
CA ARG A 223 10.74 -27.66 -38.43
C ARG A 223 11.62 -28.06 -37.24
N GLN A 224 11.04 -28.76 -36.27
CA GLN A 224 11.79 -29.57 -35.32
C GLN A 224 12.52 -30.70 -36.06
N GLY A 225 13.70 -30.38 -36.60
CA GLY A 225 14.67 -31.36 -37.04
C GLY A 225 15.48 -31.83 -35.83
N LYS A 226 15.24 -33.07 -35.36
CA LYS A 226 16.12 -33.74 -34.42
C LYS A 226 17.48 -34.01 -35.08
N THR A 227 18.46 -33.17 -34.83
CA THR A 227 19.87 -33.54 -34.91
C THR A 227 20.45 -33.49 -33.50
N LEU A 228 20.83 -34.66 -33.00
CA LEU A 228 21.37 -34.84 -31.66
C LEU A 228 22.75 -34.15 -31.58
N SER A 229 22.85 -33.04 -30.83
CA SER A 229 24.11 -32.32 -30.70
C SER A 229 25.10 -33.07 -29.79
N LEU A 230 26.39 -33.01 -30.14
CA LEU A 230 27.52 -33.63 -29.44
C LEU A 230 27.56 -33.31 -27.92
N ALA A 231 26.89 -32.24 -27.48
CA ALA A 231 26.81 -31.81 -26.09
C ALA A 231 25.96 -32.76 -25.21
N ALA A 232 24.94 -33.41 -25.78
CA ALA A 232 24.09 -34.35 -25.04
C ALA A 232 24.86 -35.64 -24.66
N ILE A 233 25.77 -36.10 -25.53
CA ILE A 233 26.61 -37.27 -25.28
C ILE A 233 27.63 -37.00 -24.16
N ILE A 234 28.23 -35.80 -24.15
CA ILE A 234 29.17 -35.37 -23.10
C ILE A 234 28.46 -35.21 -21.74
N GLY A 235 27.19 -34.75 -21.75
CA GLY A 235 26.36 -34.67 -20.55
C GLY A 235 26.03 -36.04 -19.94
N ILE A 236 25.72 -37.05 -20.76
CA ILE A 236 25.38 -38.39 -20.28
C ILE A 236 26.62 -39.13 -19.73
N VAL A 237 27.78 -38.98 -20.39
CA VAL A 237 29.04 -39.59 -19.94
C VAL A 237 29.55 -38.95 -18.65
N SER A 238 29.41 -37.62 -18.49
CA SER A 238 29.80 -36.92 -17.26
C SER A 238 28.90 -37.26 -16.08
N ALA A 239 27.57 -37.40 -16.29
CA ALA A 239 26.65 -37.81 -15.24
C ALA A 239 26.88 -39.26 -14.77
N ALA A 240 27.17 -40.18 -15.70
CA ALA A 240 27.51 -41.56 -15.36
C ALA A 240 28.86 -41.67 -14.62
N GLY A 241 29.86 -40.87 -15.03
CA GLY A 241 31.14 -40.77 -14.33
C GLY A 241 31.00 -40.22 -12.91
N PHE A 242 30.12 -39.23 -12.72
CA PHE A 242 29.86 -38.65 -11.40
C PHE A 242 29.16 -39.63 -10.46
N LEU A 243 28.22 -40.42 -10.97
CA LEU A 243 27.53 -41.47 -10.20
C LEU A 243 28.47 -42.64 -9.82
N LEU A 244 29.40 -43.01 -10.69
CA LEU A 244 30.43 -44.01 -10.38
C LEU A 244 31.46 -43.48 -9.37
N ALA A 245 31.85 -42.21 -9.48
CA ALA A 245 32.74 -41.57 -8.50
C ALA A 245 32.07 -41.41 -7.13
N ALA A 246 30.79 -41.02 -7.09
CA ALA A 246 30.04 -40.89 -5.86
C ALA A 246 29.83 -42.25 -5.15
N THR A 247 29.53 -43.31 -5.90
CA THR A 247 29.39 -44.66 -5.31
C THR A 247 30.73 -45.21 -4.81
N PHE A 248 31.83 -44.94 -5.51
CA PHE A 248 33.18 -45.27 -5.03
C PHE A 248 33.57 -44.47 -3.77
N PHE A 249 33.22 -43.19 -3.71
CA PHE A 249 33.48 -42.33 -2.55
C PHE A 249 32.65 -42.75 -1.33
N ILE A 250 31.39 -43.15 -1.53
CA ILE A 250 30.55 -43.71 -0.47
C ILE A 250 31.11 -45.06 0.01
N PHE A 251 31.59 -45.92 -0.90
CA PHE A 251 32.25 -47.17 -0.53
C PHE A 251 33.55 -46.94 0.28
N LEU A 252 34.35 -45.93 -0.09
CA LEU A 252 35.52 -45.51 0.67
C LEU A 252 35.16 -44.93 2.03
N LEU A 253 34.10 -44.13 2.15
CA LEU A 253 33.63 -43.58 3.43
C LEU A 253 33.08 -44.68 4.35
N ILE A 254 32.44 -45.71 3.80
CA ILE A 254 31.98 -46.87 4.58
C ILE A 254 33.17 -47.70 5.07
N ARG A 255 34.23 -47.87 4.25
CA ARG A 255 35.48 -48.50 4.70
C ARG A 255 36.25 -47.66 5.71
N TYR A 256 36.28 -46.34 5.54
CA TYR A 256 36.95 -45.41 6.46
C TYR A 256 36.24 -45.35 7.81
N ARG A 257 34.90 -45.35 7.84
CA ARG A 257 34.11 -45.37 9.08
C ARG A 257 34.14 -46.70 9.84
N LYS A 258 34.40 -47.83 9.17
CA LYS A 258 34.62 -49.13 9.84
C LYS A 258 36.04 -49.28 10.43
N GLY A 259 36.97 -48.37 10.15
CA GLY A 259 38.36 -48.43 10.61
C GLY A 259 38.75 -47.41 11.67
N LYS A 260 37.82 -46.60 12.20
CA LYS A 260 38.15 -45.50 13.12
C LYS A 260 37.12 -45.36 14.26
N ASN A 261 36.87 -46.47 14.95
CA ASN A 261 36.49 -46.47 16.36
C ASN A 261 37.72 -46.99 17.11
N ILE A 262 38.56 -46.09 17.61
CA ILE A 262 39.46 -46.25 18.76
C ILE A 262 40.09 -44.85 18.98
N GLU A 263 39.85 -44.35 20.19
CA GLU A 263 40.56 -43.33 20.98
C GLU A 263 40.35 -41.81 20.75
N GLU A 264 40.14 -41.18 21.90
CA GLU A 264 39.74 -39.81 22.22
C GLU A 264 40.96 -38.92 22.58
N GLU A 265 40.64 -37.64 22.85
CA GLU A 265 41.29 -36.69 23.78
C GLU A 265 42.29 -35.60 23.30
N GLU A 266 41.99 -34.39 23.83
CA GLU A 266 42.85 -33.26 24.27
C GLU A 266 43.23 -32.05 23.37
N GLU A 267 43.50 -30.95 24.10
CA GLU A 267 43.35 -29.51 23.83
C GLU A 267 44.61 -28.74 23.33
N GLN A 268 44.40 -27.46 22.98
CA GLN A 268 45.25 -26.25 23.18
C GLN A 268 46.25 -25.72 22.10
N GLU A 269 45.91 -24.50 21.63
CA GLU A 269 46.65 -23.22 21.41
C GLU A 269 48.05 -23.03 20.76
N GLN A 270 48.13 -21.95 19.95
CA GLN A 270 49.24 -20.99 19.68
C GLN A 270 50.44 -21.46 18.80
N ASP A 271 51.09 -20.71 17.89
CA ASP A 271 51.02 -19.33 17.36
C ASP A 271 52.02 -19.18 16.16
N VAL A 272 51.95 -18.06 15.42
CA VAL A 272 52.98 -17.40 14.55
C VAL A 272 53.23 -17.78 13.06
N ASN A 273 53.07 -16.73 12.22
CA ASN A 273 53.28 -16.47 10.76
C ASN A 273 54.80 -16.51 10.34
N PRO A 274 55.31 -16.28 9.07
CA PRO A 274 54.67 -15.69 7.88
C PRO A 274 55.07 -16.17 6.44
N ASN A 275 54.28 -15.69 5.48
CA ASN A 275 54.59 -15.42 4.05
C ASN A 275 54.77 -16.57 3.03
N ALA A 276 53.77 -16.73 2.15
CA ALA A 276 53.95 -16.57 0.69
C ALA A 276 52.60 -16.56 -0.08
N LYS A 277 52.32 -15.42 -0.72
CA LYS A 277 51.61 -15.23 -2.02
C LYS A 277 50.56 -16.27 -2.45
N LYS A 278 49.28 -15.84 -2.45
CA LYS A 278 48.39 -16.01 -3.62
C LYS A 278 47.18 -15.08 -3.51
N GLY A 279 47.14 -14.10 -4.39
CA GLY A 279 46.00 -13.23 -4.60
C GLY A 279 44.87 -13.95 -5.34
N PHE A 280 43.70 -13.30 -5.30
CA PHE A 280 42.64 -13.40 -6.30
C PHE A 280 41.96 -14.76 -6.49
N SER A 281 41.14 -15.20 -5.52
CA SER A 281 40.08 -16.20 -5.80
C SER A 281 38.88 -16.17 -4.85
N MET A 282 38.70 -15.10 -4.05
CA MET A 282 37.65 -15.08 -3.02
C MET A 282 36.63 -13.94 -3.22
N LYS A 283 36.27 -13.63 -4.47
CA LYS A 283 35.29 -12.58 -4.79
C LYS A 283 34.02 -13.04 -5.52
N GLN A 284 33.89 -14.33 -5.86
CA GLN A 284 32.81 -14.75 -6.77
C GLN A 284 31.71 -15.60 -6.13
N GLN A 285 31.80 -15.91 -4.83
CA GLN A 285 30.86 -16.83 -4.18
C GLN A 285 29.81 -16.16 -3.27
N PHE A 286 29.83 -14.83 -3.16
CA PHE A 286 28.87 -14.07 -2.31
C PHE A 286 27.69 -13.43 -3.07
N PHE A 287 27.67 -13.46 -4.41
CA PHE A 287 26.71 -12.74 -5.26
C PHE A 287 25.58 -13.63 -5.82
N LYS A 288 24.94 -14.46 -4.99
CA LYS A 288 23.90 -15.40 -5.49
C LYS A 288 22.52 -15.31 -4.83
N ARG A 289 22.20 -14.22 -4.13
CA ARG A 289 20.84 -13.97 -3.65
C ARG A 289 20.47 -12.48 -3.77
N GLN A 290 19.32 -12.24 -4.42
CA GLN A 290 18.65 -10.99 -4.82
C GLN A 290 19.06 -10.39 -6.17
N MET A 291 18.03 -9.97 -6.93
CA MET A 291 18.12 -9.48 -8.31
C MET A 291 18.94 -8.19 -8.38
N GLU A 292 20.03 -8.20 -9.15
CA GLU A 292 20.77 -6.99 -9.52
C GLU A 292 20.95 -7.01 -11.05
N VAL A 293 20.58 -5.91 -11.72
CA VAL A 293 20.87 -5.67 -13.14
C VAL A 293 22.29 -5.11 -13.25
N ILE A 294 23.15 -5.81 -14.00
CA ILE A 294 24.55 -5.41 -14.20
C ILE A 294 24.67 -4.73 -15.56
N TYR A 295 24.95 -3.42 -15.57
CA TYR A 295 25.23 -2.67 -16.79
C TYR A 295 26.70 -2.79 -17.20
N THR A 296 26.93 -2.94 -18.50
CA THR A 296 28.26 -2.96 -19.10
C THR A 296 28.85 -1.55 -19.16
N MET A 297 30.18 -1.46 -19.21
CA MET A 297 30.88 -0.18 -19.29
C MET A 297 30.53 0.58 -20.59
N GLU A 298 30.20 -0.15 -21.65
CA GLU A 298 29.78 0.39 -22.94
C GLU A 298 28.39 1.04 -22.87
N GLU A 299 27.42 0.45 -22.16
CA GLU A 299 26.10 1.05 -21.92
C GLU A 299 26.21 2.36 -21.11
N ILE A 300 27.05 2.36 -20.07
CA ILE A 300 27.29 3.54 -19.23
C ILE A 300 27.99 4.67 -20.02
N LYS A 301 28.93 4.31 -20.90
CA LYS A 301 29.55 5.28 -21.82
C LYS A 301 28.54 5.84 -22.80
N GLN A 302 27.67 5.02 -23.39
CA GLN A 302 26.62 5.51 -24.30
C GLN A 302 25.68 6.47 -23.58
N ALA A 303 25.21 6.10 -22.38
CA ALA A 303 24.31 6.93 -21.58
C ALA A 303 24.90 8.31 -21.24
N THR A 304 26.20 8.36 -20.92
CA THR A 304 26.91 9.60 -20.55
C THR A 304 27.58 10.33 -21.73
N SER A 305 27.35 9.88 -22.97
CA SER A 305 28.07 10.38 -24.16
C SER A 305 29.60 10.35 -23.98
N ASN A 306 30.14 9.19 -23.59
CA ASN A 306 31.54 8.94 -23.26
C ASN A 306 32.08 9.77 -22.07
N PHE A 307 31.26 9.98 -21.04
CA PHE A 307 31.59 10.83 -19.89
C PHE A 307 31.95 12.27 -20.31
N ASP A 308 31.12 12.85 -21.19
CA ASP A 308 31.30 14.22 -21.66
C ASP A 308 31.31 15.20 -20.46
N ASN A 309 32.29 16.10 -20.43
CA ASN A 309 32.41 17.10 -19.38
C ASN A 309 31.23 18.09 -19.36
N THR A 310 30.53 18.28 -20.48
CA THR A 310 29.33 19.12 -20.57
C THR A 310 28.12 18.51 -19.85
N ARG A 311 28.12 17.18 -19.66
CA ARG A 311 27.08 16.44 -18.91
C ARG A 311 27.45 16.24 -17.45
N LYS A 312 28.54 16.84 -16.97
CA LYS A 312 29.00 16.68 -15.59
C LYS A 312 28.12 17.52 -14.65
N ILE A 313 27.33 16.86 -13.82
CA ILE A 313 26.42 17.51 -12.85
C ILE A 313 27.19 17.93 -11.59
N GLY A 314 28.27 17.22 -11.24
CA GLY A 314 29.08 17.58 -10.06
C GLY A 314 30.42 16.86 -9.99
N GLU A 315 31.38 17.47 -9.31
CA GLU A 315 32.65 16.84 -8.95
C GLU A 315 32.87 16.91 -7.44
N GLY A 316 33.09 15.75 -6.82
CA GLY A 316 33.38 15.66 -5.39
C GLY A 316 34.68 14.88 -5.12
N GLY A 317 35.02 14.75 -3.84
CA GLY A 317 36.23 14.02 -3.40
C GLY A 317 36.23 12.51 -3.73
N TYR A 318 35.07 11.96 -4.12
CA TYR A 318 34.84 10.53 -4.37
C TYR A 318 34.71 10.16 -5.84
N GLY A 319 34.44 11.13 -6.71
CA GLY A 319 34.20 10.89 -8.13
C GLY A 319 33.54 12.06 -8.84
N SER A 320 33.31 11.87 -10.13
CA SER A 320 32.59 12.80 -11.00
C SER A 320 31.19 12.23 -11.25
N VAL A 321 30.14 13.02 -11.07
CA VAL A 321 28.76 12.65 -11.39
C VAL A 321 28.39 13.23 -12.74
N TYR A 322 27.90 12.37 -13.64
CA TYR A 322 27.49 12.71 -14.98
C TYR A 322 25.99 12.47 -15.14
N PHE A 323 25.33 13.34 -15.89
CA PHE A 323 24.00 13.11 -16.40
C PHE A 323 24.10 12.07 -17.51
N GLY A 324 23.33 11.01 -17.37
CA GLY A 324 23.21 9.98 -18.38
C GLY A 324 21.75 9.69 -18.67
N VAL A 325 21.52 9.12 -19.86
CA VAL A 325 20.20 8.65 -20.25
C VAL A 325 20.34 7.16 -20.60
N LEU A 326 19.77 6.28 -19.76
CA LEU A 326 19.73 4.84 -19.98
C LEU A 326 18.32 4.49 -20.49
N GLY A 327 18.17 4.33 -21.81
CA GLY A 327 16.85 4.21 -22.43
C GLY A 327 16.12 5.55 -22.41
N GLU A 328 14.97 5.63 -21.74
CA GLU A 328 14.23 6.88 -21.48
C GLU A 328 14.47 7.45 -20.07
N LEU A 329 15.22 6.73 -19.22
CA LEU A 329 15.41 7.11 -17.83
C LEU A 329 16.60 8.07 -17.69
N GLU A 330 16.33 9.27 -17.19
CA GLU A 330 17.36 10.22 -16.75
C GLU A 330 18.03 9.70 -15.46
N VAL A 331 19.34 9.51 -15.52
CA VAL A 331 20.11 8.89 -14.43
C VAL A 331 21.35 9.71 -14.09
N ALA A 332 21.68 9.77 -12.80
CA ALA A 332 22.94 10.32 -12.33
C ALA A 332 24.00 9.21 -12.24
N ILE A 333 24.98 9.23 -13.15
CA ILE A 333 26.05 8.24 -13.25
C ILE A 333 27.30 8.75 -12.52
N LYS A 334 27.57 8.19 -11.34
CA LYS A 334 28.74 8.53 -10.51
C LYS A 334 29.96 7.70 -10.92
N LYS A 335 30.93 8.34 -11.59
CA LYS A 335 32.23 7.76 -11.93
C LYS A 335 33.23 7.94 -10.79
N MET A 336 33.52 6.85 -10.09
CA MET A 336 34.47 6.84 -8.97
C MET A 336 35.94 6.94 -9.44
N ARG A 337 36.81 7.57 -8.65
CA ARG A 337 38.27 7.57 -8.92
C ARG A 337 38.88 6.21 -8.56
N SER A 338 39.71 5.65 -9.44
CA SER A 338 40.20 4.26 -9.44
C SER A 338 40.97 3.79 -8.19
N SER A 339 41.29 4.68 -7.24
CA SER A 339 42.15 4.38 -6.09
C SER A 339 41.43 3.87 -4.84
N ARG A 340 40.10 3.75 -4.82
CA ARG A 340 39.33 3.51 -3.57
C ARG A 340 38.31 2.36 -3.65
N THR A 341 38.78 1.17 -4.01
CA THR A 341 37.94 -0.03 -4.20
C THR A 341 37.21 -0.51 -2.93
N LYS A 342 37.74 -0.32 -1.71
CA LYS A 342 37.07 -0.76 -0.48
C LYS A 342 35.84 0.09 -0.11
N GLU A 343 35.89 1.39 -0.38
CA GLU A 343 34.81 2.34 -0.09
C GLU A 343 33.65 2.15 -1.10
N PHE A 344 33.98 1.86 -2.37
CA PHE A 344 33.00 1.48 -3.41
C PHE A 344 32.16 0.24 -3.08
N PHE A 345 32.79 -0.85 -2.61
CA PHE A 345 32.06 -2.06 -2.24
C PHE A 345 31.24 -1.90 -0.95
N ALA A 346 31.59 -0.93 -0.08
CA ALA A 346 30.79 -0.61 1.10
C ALA A 346 29.53 0.17 0.71
N GLU A 347 29.66 1.17 -0.17
CA GLU A 347 28.55 1.98 -0.71
C GLU A 347 27.55 1.08 -1.48
N LEU A 348 28.02 0.21 -2.38
CA LEU A 348 27.18 -0.78 -3.09
C LEU A 348 26.44 -1.73 -2.13
N LYS A 349 27.11 -2.24 -1.09
CA LYS A 349 26.54 -3.22 -0.16
C LYS A 349 25.43 -2.64 0.73
N VAL A 350 25.42 -1.33 0.92
CA VAL A 350 24.39 -0.61 1.67
C VAL A 350 23.27 -0.14 0.72
N LEU A 351 23.62 0.44 -0.44
CA LEU A 351 22.64 0.91 -1.42
C LEU A 351 21.79 -0.22 -2.01
N CYS A 352 22.36 -1.40 -2.30
CA CYS A 352 21.58 -2.56 -2.76
C CYS A 352 20.62 -3.14 -1.69
N LYS A 353 20.70 -2.68 -0.44
CA LYS A 353 19.77 -3.07 0.63
C LYS A 353 18.67 -2.05 0.88
N ILE A 354 18.73 -0.88 0.25
CA ILE A 354 17.80 0.23 0.45
C ILE A 354 17.21 0.58 -0.92
N HIS A 355 16.15 -0.12 -1.32
CA HIS A 355 15.36 0.20 -2.51
C HIS A 355 14.10 0.97 -2.09
N HIS A 356 13.90 2.18 -2.62
CA HIS A 356 12.59 2.85 -2.65
C HIS A 356 12.48 3.77 -3.87
N ASN A 357 11.36 3.66 -4.61
CA ASN A 357 11.13 4.32 -5.90
C ASN A 357 10.70 5.80 -5.82
N ASN A 358 10.47 6.38 -4.63
CA ASN A 358 9.90 7.74 -4.51
C ASN A 358 10.67 8.60 -3.51
N VAL A 359 11.89 9.02 -3.89
CA VAL A 359 12.64 10.04 -3.16
C VAL A 359 12.38 11.37 -3.86
N ASN A 360 11.61 12.26 -3.23
CA ASN A 360 11.20 13.50 -3.89
C ASN A 360 12.28 14.60 -3.78
N ARG A 361 12.76 14.99 -2.58
CA ARG A 361 13.78 16.08 -2.36
C ARG A 361 14.53 15.98 -1.02
N SER A 362 15.57 16.81 -0.79
CA SER A 362 16.36 16.83 0.46
C SER A 362 15.76 17.71 1.57
N LEU A 363 16.01 17.40 2.84
CA LEU A 363 15.57 18.22 3.99
C LEU A 363 16.07 19.67 3.89
N ASN A 364 17.28 19.88 3.39
CA ASN A 364 17.83 21.21 3.13
C ASN A 364 16.93 22.06 2.19
N ASP A 365 16.23 21.43 1.25
CA ASP A 365 15.32 22.14 0.33
C ASP A 365 14.01 22.58 0.99
N HIS A 366 13.52 21.82 1.97
CA HIS A 366 12.31 22.15 2.73
C HIS A 366 12.56 23.19 3.83
N LEU A 367 13.78 23.28 4.34
CA LEU A 367 14.11 24.10 5.50
C LEU A 367 14.59 25.51 5.14
N HIS A 368 15.47 25.65 4.15
CA HIS A 368 16.17 26.92 3.88
C HIS A 368 15.62 27.75 2.72
N ASP A 369 14.84 27.14 1.80
CA ASP A 369 14.29 27.81 0.61
C ASP A 369 12.89 27.27 0.18
N PRO A 370 11.91 27.07 1.09
CA PRO A 370 10.67 26.34 0.76
C PRO A 370 9.85 26.99 -0.36
N LEU A 371 9.58 28.30 -0.26
CA LEU A 371 8.71 29.02 -1.20
C LEU A 371 9.34 29.23 -2.59
N LEU A 372 10.67 29.40 -2.67
CA LEU A 372 11.41 29.53 -3.94
C LEU A 372 11.45 28.21 -4.73
N LYS A 373 11.24 27.06 -4.04
CA LYS A 373 11.22 25.71 -4.62
C LYS A 373 9.82 25.09 -4.71
N GLY A 374 8.78 25.85 -4.35
CA GLY A 374 7.37 25.42 -4.41
C GLY A 374 6.91 24.52 -3.24
N ASN A 375 7.67 24.48 -2.13
CA ASN A 375 7.38 23.66 -0.96
C ASN A 375 6.66 24.47 0.14
N GLN A 376 5.78 23.83 0.89
CA GLN A 376 5.22 24.38 2.14
C GLN A 376 6.26 24.28 3.27
N PRO A 377 6.32 25.27 4.19
CA PRO A 377 7.16 25.18 5.39
C PRO A 377 6.80 23.96 6.25
N LEU A 378 7.80 23.29 6.81
CA LEU A 378 7.58 22.13 7.69
C LEU A 378 6.96 22.58 9.02
N SER A 379 5.87 21.93 9.44
CA SER A 379 5.29 22.07 10.78
C SER A 379 6.24 21.57 11.86
N TRP A 380 6.01 21.95 13.11
CA TRP A 380 6.83 21.53 14.25
C TRP A 380 6.87 20.00 14.39
N THR A 381 5.69 19.36 14.39
CA THR A 381 5.54 17.89 14.49
C THR A 381 6.23 17.15 13.33
N ALA A 382 6.21 17.73 12.12
CA ALA A 382 6.95 17.19 10.99
C ALA A 382 8.48 17.26 11.21
N ARG A 383 8.99 18.35 11.79
CA ARG A 383 10.42 18.50 12.11
C ARG A 383 10.87 17.51 13.20
N GLU A 384 10.05 17.30 14.22
CA GLU A 384 10.30 16.28 15.24
C GLU A 384 10.31 14.87 14.66
N GLN A 385 9.34 14.55 13.80
CA GLN A 385 9.27 13.26 13.13
C GLN A 385 10.49 13.01 12.22
N ILE A 386 10.95 14.03 11.50
CA ILE A 386 12.16 13.98 10.67
C ILE A 386 13.41 13.76 11.53
N ALA A 387 13.52 14.43 12.68
CA ALA A 387 14.63 14.23 13.61
C ALA A 387 14.64 12.80 14.16
N LEU A 388 13.47 12.27 14.55
CA LEU A 388 13.33 10.90 15.07
C LEU A 388 13.69 9.86 14.00
N ASP A 389 13.20 10.02 12.78
CA ASP A 389 13.48 9.11 11.66
C ASP A 389 14.97 9.10 11.31
N THR A 390 15.59 10.29 11.28
CA THR A 390 17.03 10.43 11.07
C THR A 390 17.82 9.73 12.18
N ALA A 391 17.41 9.92 13.45
CA ALA A 391 18.07 9.28 14.59
C ALA A 391 17.98 7.75 14.54
N ARG A 392 16.81 7.19 14.17
CA ARG A 392 16.62 5.74 13.96
C ARG A 392 17.49 5.20 12.82
N GLY A 393 17.61 5.96 11.73
CA GLY A 393 18.49 5.61 10.62
C GLY A 393 19.96 5.51 11.04
N ILE A 394 20.44 6.43 11.88
CA ILE A 394 21.81 6.43 12.41
C ILE A 394 22.00 5.31 13.45
N GLU A 395 21.04 5.10 14.36
CA GLU A 395 21.07 4.00 15.34
C GLU A 395 21.18 2.64 14.65
N TYR A 396 20.43 2.43 13.56
CA TYR A 396 20.44 1.19 12.81
C TYR A 396 21.84 0.85 12.28
N ILE A 397 22.55 1.82 11.71
CA ILE A 397 23.91 1.62 11.15
C ILE A 397 25.00 1.53 12.22
N HIS A 398 24.75 2.06 13.42
CA HIS A 398 25.68 1.99 14.55
C HIS A 398 25.59 0.65 15.30
N ASP A 399 24.38 0.18 15.59
CA ASP A 399 24.15 -0.90 16.56
C ASP A 399 23.45 -2.15 15.98
N HIS A 400 22.59 -2.00 14.95
CA HIS A 400 21.77 -3.09 14.42
C HIS A 400 22.36 -3.79 13.19
N THR A 401 23.42 -3.24 12.60
CA THR A 401 24.17 -3.92 11.54
C THR A 401 25.18 -4.92 12.10
N LYS A 402 25.38 -6.07 11.42
CA LYS A 402 26.35 -7.12 11.81
C LYS A 402 27.79 -6.61 12.05
N LYS A 403 28.13 -5.47 11.47
CA LYS A 403 29.37 -4.72 11.70
C LYS A 403 29.01 -3.26 11.90
N ARG A 404 29.72 -2.52 12.77
CA ARG A 404 29.42 -1.11 13.07
C ARG A 404 29.88 -0.21 11.91
N TYR A 405 28.98 0.60 11.36
CA TYR A 405 29.29 1.58 10.32
C TYR A 405 29.18 3.00 10.90
N VAL A 406 30.15 3.85 10.59
CA VAL A 406 30.09 5.30 10.90
C VAL A 406 29.94 6.05 9.58
N HIS A 407 28.89 6.86 9.45
CA HIS A 407 28.48 7.51 8.20
C HIS A 407 29.41 8.65 7.78
N ARG A 408 29.77 9.53 8.72
CA ARG A 408 30.71 10.66 8.59
C ARG A 408 30.27 11.83 7.70
N GLU A 409 29.03 11.81 7.23
CA GLU A 409 28.47 12.89 6.39
C GLU A 409 26.98 13.11 6.63
N ILE A 410 26.56 13.04 7.90
CA ILE A 410 25.22 13.42 8.31
C ILE A 410 25.07 14.94 8.15
N LYS A 411 24.12 15.37 7.32
CA LYS A 411 23.76 16.78 7.08
C LYS A 411 22.37 16.85 6.46
N THR A 412 21.73 18.02 6.53
CA THR A 412 20.37 18.24 5.99
C THR A 412 20.24 17.98 4.49
N SER A 413 21.30 18.12 3.68
CA SER A 413 21.25 17.77 2.25
C SER A 413 21.30 16.26 1.96
N ASN A 414 21.76 15.47 2.94
CA ASN A 414 21.89 14.02 2.85
C ASN A 414 20.78 13.29 3.62
N ILE A 415 19.78 14.05 4.11
CA ILE A 415 18.55 13.52 4.67
C ILE A 415 17.47 13.75 3.62
N LEU A 416 16.96 12.67 3.06
CA LEU A 416 15.98 12.70 1.98
C LEU A 416 14.58 12.50 2.54
N LEU A 417 13.61 13.23 2.00
CA LEU A 417 12.21 13.15 2.41
C LEU A 417 11.39 12.49 1.30
N ASP A 418 10.50 11.58 1.69
CA ASP A 418 9.48 11.02 0.81
C ASP A 418 8.20 11.87 0.78
N GLN A 419 7.18 11.40 0.06
CA GLN A 419 5.90 12.10 -0.07
C GLN A 419 5.16 12.28 1.27
N GLY A 420 5.44 11.44 2.28
CA GLY A 420 4.87 11.53 3.63
C GLY A 420 5.74 12.31 4.62
N LEU A 421 6.74 13.06 4.14
CA LEU A 421 7.74 13.76 4.97
C LEU A 421 8.52 12.83 5.92
N ARG A 422 8.64 11.53 5.59
CA ARG A 422 9.48 10.60 6.35
C ARG A 422 10.93 10.73 5.93
N ALA A 423 11.83 10.73 6.90
CA ALA A 423 13.25 11.00 6.65
C ALA A 423 14.07 9.71 6.44
N LYS A 424 14.95 9.73 5.44
CA LYS A 424 15.90 8.65 5.15
C LYS A 424 17.32 9.20 5.02
N VAL A 425 18.26 8.59 5.74
CA VAL A 425 19.69 8.95 5.68
C VAL A 425 20.30 8.40 4.39
N ALA A 426 20.96 9.26 3.61
CA ALA A 426 21.55 8.94 2.32
C ALA A 426 23.03 9.37 2.22
N ASP A 427 23.69 8.93 1.14
CA ASP A 427 25.10 9.21 0.79
C ASP A 427 26.16 8.58 1.74
N PHE A 428 26.24 7.25 1.70
CA PHE A 428 27.25 6.46 2.43
C PHE A 428 28.65 6.49 1.78
N GLY A 429 28.93 7.38 0.83
CA GLY A 429 30.23 7.45 0.14
C GLY A 429 31.41 7.71 1.09
N LEU A 430 31.12 8.22 2.28
CA LEU A 430 32.07 8.47 3.35
C LEU A 430 32.10 7.41 4.46
N ALA A 431 31.15 6.47 4.42
CA ALA A 431 30.91 5.54 5.50
C ALA A 431 32.07 4.54 5.65
N ARG A 432 32.49 4.31 6.90
CA ARG A 432 33.58 3.38 7.22
C ARG A 432 33.15 2.30 8.19
N LEU A 433 33.72 1.12 7.97
CA LEU A 433 33.57 -0.04 8.83
C LEU A 433 34.50 0.10 10.04
N VAL A 434 33.96 -0.01 11.24
CA VAL A 434 34.73 -0.11 12.49
C VAL A 434 34.51 -1.51 13.05
N GLU A 435 35.59 -2.26 13.26
CA GLU A 435 35.51 -3.62 13.83
C GLU A 435 35.16 -3.56 15.32
N ARG A 436 34.35 -4.51 15.81
CA ARG A 436 33.97 -4.62 17.23
C ARG A 436 35.09 -5.31 18.04
N SER A 437 36.33 -4.84 17.91
CA SER A 437 37.45 -5.24 18.78
C SER A 437 37.69 -4.15 19.83
N ASN A 438 38.15 -4.54 21.02
CA ASN A 438 38.35 -3.68 22.19
C ASN A 438 39.52 -2.66 22.06
N GLU A 439 39.75 -2.13 20.86
CA GLU A 439 40.68 -1.02 20.65
C GLU A 439 39.86 0.22 20.28
N GLU A 440 39.77 1.12 21.26
CA GLU A 440 39.41 2.52 21.05
C GLU A 440 40.35 3.15 20.01
N ASP A 441 39.80 4.05 19.19
CA ASP A 441 40.49 4.95 18.26
C ASP A 441 41.14 4.36 16.99
N ILE A 442 40.37 4.38 15.88
CA ILE A 442 40.97 4.35 14.54
C ILE A 442 41.34 5.78 14.15
N LEU A 443 42.65 6.07 14.04
CA LEU A 443 43.16 7.31 13.46
C LEU A 443 42.74 7.43 11.98
N ALA A 444 42.02 8.49 11.61
CA ALA A 444 41.67 8.79 10.23
C ALA A 444 42.93 9.17 9.46
N THR A 445 43.09 8.57 8.28
CA THR A 445 44.16 8.92 7.32
C THR A 445 43.97 10.29 6.66
N ARG A 446 42.79 10.94 6.80
CA ARG A 446 42.47 12.25 6.22
C ARG A 446 41.22 12.85 6.91
N LEU A 447 41.23 14.16 7.18
CA LEU A 447 40.03 14.91 7.56
C LEU A 447 39.03 14.91 6.40
N VAL A 448 37.81 14.44 6.64
CA VAL A 448 36.72 14.47 5.65
C VAL A 448 35.39 14.71 6.36
N GLY A 449 34.54 15.56 5.77
CA GLY A 449 33.22 15.95 6.27
C GLY A 449 32.82 17.31 5.68
N THR A 450 31.59 17.75 5.92
CA THR A 450 31.10 19.07 5.46
C THR A 450 31.36 20.12 6.55
N PRO A 451 32.03 21.26 6.25
CA PRO A 451 32.25 22.33 7.23
C PRO A 451 30.95 22.73 7.94
N GLY A 452 30.98 22.82 9.27
CA GLY A 452 29.80 23.08 10.11
C GLY A 452 29.28 21.85 10.84
N TYR A 453 29.39 20.67 10.23
CA TYR A 453 28.98 19.38 10.80
C TYR A 453 30.16 18.55 11.34
N ILE A 454 31.39 19.00 11.12
CA ILE A 454 32.61 18.31 11.58
C ILE A 454 32.84 18.65 13.06
N PRO A 455 32.98 17.64 13.94
CA PRO A 455 33.26 17.88 15.34
C PRO A 455 34.72 18.29 15.58
N PRO A 456 35.02 19.02 16.67
CA PRO A 456 36.33 19.61 16.91
C PRO A 456 37.46 18.58 17.05
N GLU A 457 37.22 17.42 17.66
CA GLU A 457 38.20 16.34 17.80
C GLU A 457 38.60 15.71 16.47
N SER A 458 37.69 15.65 15.49
CA SER A 458 38.04 15.17 14.15
C SER A 458 39.03 16.09 13.45
N VAL A 459 38.97 17.41 13.73
CA VAL A 459 39.91 18.41 13.22
C VAL A 459 41.25 18.37 13.93
N ARG A 460 41.25 18.17 15.27
CA ARG A 460 42.46 18.18 16.11
C ARG A 460 43.25 16.87 16.07
N GLU A 461 42.56 15.74 16.17
CA GLU A 461 43.15 14.44 16.53
C GLU A 461 42.90 13.35 15.48
N LEU A 462 42.13 13.65 14.43
CA LEU A 462 41.75 12.70 13.37
C LEU A 462 41.03 11.44 13.90
N GLN A 463 40.51 11.42 15.13
CA GLN A 463 39.80 10.27 15.69
C GLN A 463 38.47 10.02 14.96
N MET A 464 38.15 8.74 14.72
CA MET A 464 36.89 8.30 14.13
C MET A 464 36.13 7.40 15.09
N THR A 465 35.03 7.91 15.62
CA THR A 465 34.10 7.13 16.44
C THR A 465 32.66 7.35 15.96
N SER A 466 31.73 6.51 16.42
CA SER A 466 30.28 6.73 16.19
C SER A 466 29.81 8.10 16.71
N LYS A 467 30.53 8.69 17.67
CA LYS A 467 30.25 10.03 18.22
C LYS A 467 30.44 11.17 17.21
N THR A 468 31.12 10.90 16.10
CA THR A 468 31.22 11.84 14.97
C THR A 468 29.84 12.09 14.33
N ASP A 469 29.08 11.02 14.11
CA ASP A 469 27.73 11.12 13.53
C ASP A 469 26.74 11.75 14.53
N VAL A 470 26.93 11.49 15.83
CA VAL A 470 26.12 12.10 16.91
C VAL A 470 26.28 13.62 16.91
N TYR A 471 27.50 14.15 16.78
CA TYR A 471 27.72 15.60 16.69
C TYR A 471 27.04 16.19 15.46
N ALA A 472 27.25 15.58 14.30
CA ALA A 472 26.65 16.03 13.05
C ALA A 472 25.11 15.99 13.11
N PHE A 473 24.52 14.99 13.78
CA PHE A 473 23.09 14.94 14.07
C PHE A 473 22.63 16.10 14.98
N GLY A 474 23.39 16.47 16.01
CA GLY A 474 23.10 17.63 16.84
C GLY A 474 23.01 18.94 16.05
N VAL A 475 23.86 19.11 15.02
CA VAL A 475 23.79 20.24 14.08
C VAL A 475 22.49 20.20 13.27
N VAL A 476 22.08 19.03 12.77
CA VAL A 476 20.81 18.87 12.04
C VAL A 476 19.61 19.24 12.92
N VAL A 477 19.58 18.82 14.18
CA VAL A 477 18.51 19.18 15.12
C VAL A 477 18.48 20.69 15.36
N ALA A 478 19.63 21.34 15.51
CA ALA A 478 19.70 22.80 15.63
C ALA A 478 19.17 23.53 14.37
N GLU A 479 19.46 23.01 13.17
CA GLU A 479 18.89 23.55 11.93
C GLU A 479 17.37 23.38 11.90
N LEU A 480 16.84 22.21 12.30
CA LEU A 480 15.40 21.97 12.37
C LEU A 480 14.69 22.96 13.30
N ILE A 481 15.28 23.31 14.44
CA ILE A 481 14.68 24.26 15.40
C ILE A 481 14.71 25.70 14.84
N THR A 482 15.85 26.12 14.30
CA THR A 482 16.10 27.54 13.97
C THR A 482 15.75 27.91 12.53
N GLY A 483 15.66 26.93 11.63
CA GLY A 483 15.56 27.18 10.18
C GLY A 483 16.81 27.86 9.59
N GLN A 484 17.92 27.96 10.35
CA GLN A 484 19.16 28.60 9.91
C GLN A 484 20.17 27.56 9.43
N ARG A 485 21.02 27.92 8.46
CA ARG A 485 22.06 27.03 7.93
C ARG A 485 23.13 26.76 8.99
N ALA A 486 23.70 25.55 8.99
CA ALA A 486 24.77 25.15 9.92
C ALA A 486 25.96 26.13 10.02
N ILE A 487 26.28 26.84 8.92
CA ILE A 487 27.18 28.00 8.94
C ILE A 487 26.50 29.17 8.21
N PHE A 488 26.55 30.35 8.83
CA PHE A 488 26.02 31.59 8.25
C PHE A 488 26.93 32.79 8.55
N CYS A 489 26.76 33.88 7.80
CA CYS A 489 27.53 35.11 7.97
C CYS A 489 26.95 35.94 9.13
N ASP A 490 27.81 36.49 10.00
CA ASP A 490 27.35 37.38 11.05
C ASP A 490 26.77 38.68 10.46
N ASN A 491 25.53 39.02 10.81
CA ASN A 491 24.87 40.24 10.37
C ASN A 491 25.63 41.51 10.79
N ARG A 492 26.45 41.43 11.84
CA ARG A 492 27.30 42.55 12.32
C ARG A 492 28.68 42.58 11.66
N GLU A 493 29.17 41.44 11.17
CA GLU A 493 30.49 41.28 10.54
C GLU A 493 30.40 40.29 9.35
N PRO A 494 30.05 40.73 8.13
CA PRO A 494 29.77 39.85 6.99
C PRO A 494 30.97 39.01 6.50
N LYS A 495 32.17 39.23 7.05
CA LYS A 495 33.37 38.40 6.78
C LYS A 495 33.60 37.30 7.82
N ARG A 496 32.82 37.27 8.91
CA ARG A 496 32.96 36.29 9.98
C ARG A 496 31.84 35.25 9.89
N MET A 497 32.22 34.02 9.61
CA MET A 497 31.29 32.89 9.61
C MET A 497 31.05 32.41 11.05
N LYS A 498 29.78 32.23 11.43
CA LYS A 498 29.38 31.66 12.73
C LYS A 498 28.83 30.25 12.52
N SER A 499 29.15 29.37 13.46
CA SER A 499 28.56 28.03 13.55
C SER A 499 27.23 28.11 14.28
N LEU A 500 26.20 27.45 13.78
CA LEU A 500 24.88 27.41 14.41
C LEU A 500 24.95 26.86 15.85
N ILE A 501 25.79 25.86 16.10
CA ILE A 501 26.00 25.30 17.45
C ILE A 501 26.54 26.35 18.42
N SER A 502 27.37 27.29 17.96
CA SER A 502 27.87 28.37 18.83
C SER A 502 26.76 29.34 19.26
N VAL A 503 25.70 29.46 18.46
CA VAL A 503 24.51 30.27 18.79
C VAL A 503 23.66 29.56 19.82
N ILE A 504 23.35 28.27 19.60
CA ILE A 504 22.62 27.47 20.59
C ILE A 504 23.40 27.42 21.92
N TYR A 505 24.72 27.24 21.89
CA TYR A 505 25.54 27.27 23.10
C TYR A 505 25.52 28.63 23.82
N ALA A 506 25.42 29.74 23.09
CA ALA A 506 25.26 31.08 23.68
C ALA A 506 23.88 31.28 24.31
N VAL A 507 22.82 30.76 23.69
CA VAL A 507 21.44 30.78 24.24
C VAL A 507 21.40 30.15 25.63
N PHE A 508 22.00 28.96 25.80
CA PHE A 508 22.04 28.27 27.10
C PHE A 508 22.99 28.92 28.13
N LYS A 509 23.71 29.99 27.77
CA LYS A 509 24.55 30.79 28.69
C LYS A 509 23.92 32.10 29.12
N GLU A 510 22.83 32.52 28.48
CA GLU A 510 22.09 33.71 28.87
C GLU A 510 21.40 33.50 30.23
N LYS A 511 21.01 34.60 30.87
CA LYS A 511 20.30 34.54 32.17
C LYS A 511 18.92 33.90 32.05
N ASP A 512 18.31 34.01 30.87
CA ASP A 512 17.02 33.44 30.52
C ASP A 512 17.16 32.67 29.20
N PRO A 513 17.49 31.37 29.27
CA PRO A 513 17.75 30.56 28.08
C PRO A 513 16.48 30.25 27.28
N GLU A 514 15.30 30.23 27.90
CA GLU A 514 14.04 29.98 27.21
C GLU A 514 13.67 31.16 26.30
N ALA A 515 13.66 32.39 26.83
CA ALA A 515 13.38 33.57 26.01
C ALA A 515 14.45 33.79 24.91
N ALA A 516 15.71 33.48 25.22
CA ALA A 516 16.79 33.55 24.23
C ALA A 516 16.64 32.48 23.13
N LEU A 517 16.16 31.28 23.47
CA LEU A 517 15.87 30.21 22.51
C LEU A 517 14.69 30.58 21.63
N GLU A 518 13.61 31.11 22.21
CA GLU A 518 12.40 31.52 21.49
C GLU A 518 12.72 32.53 20.38
N ALA A 519 13.65 33.47 20.64
CA ALA A 519 14.12 34.43 19.65
C ALA A 519 14.93 33.83 18.48
N GLN A 520 15.40 32.57 18.60
CA GLN A 520 16.14 31.87 17.54
C GLN A 520 15.29 30.87 16.75
N ILE A 521 14.06 30.60 17.19
CA ILE A 521 13.16 29.65 16.54
C ILE A 521 12.78 30.15 15.13
N ASP A 522 12.62 29.21 14.19
CA ASP A 522 12.21 29.53 12.81
C ASP A 522 10.88 30.31 12.78
N GLY A 523 10.93 31.55 12.32
CA GLY A 523 9.77 32.43 12.19
C GLY A 523 8.67 31.89 11.27
N ASN A 524 8.98 30.96 10.36
CA ASN A 524 7.98 30.30 9.51
C ASN A 524 6.99 29.43 10.31
N MET A 525 7.33 29.04 11.55
CA MET A 525 6.46 28.23 12.41
C MET A 525 5.36 29.04 13.12
N LYS A 526 5.38 30.38 13.02
CA LYS A 526 4.33 31.30 13.50
C LYS A 526 3.85 31.05 14.94
N GLY A 527 4.73 30.57 15.83
CA GLY A 527 4.41 30.28 17.23
C GLY A 527 3.65 28.98 17.47
N SER A 528 3.54 28.10 16.48
CA SER A 528 2.86 26.79 16.59
C SER A 528 3.81 25.69 17.05
N TYR A 529 4.29 25.78 18.29
CA TYR A 529 5.16 24.78 18.91
C TYR A 529 5.04 24.79 20.44
N PRO A 530 5.14 23.64 21.13
CA PRO A 530 5.29 23.60 22.57
C PRO A 530 6.70 24.02 22.97
N MET A 531 6.84 25.12 23.69
CA MET A 531 8.16 25.66 24.06
C MET A 531 8.98 24.68 24.92
N GLU A 532 8.33 23.90 25.79
CA GLU A 532 9.00 22.88 26.60
C GLU A 532 9.66 21.80 25.72
N GLU A 533 8.97 21.37 24.67
CA GLU A 533 9.47 20.36 23.74
C GLU A 533 10.56 20.93 22.82
N VAL A 534 10.43 22.19 22.38
CA VAL A 534 11.52 22.90 21.70
C VAL A 534 12.76 22.97 22.59
N TYR A 535 12.59 23.26 23.88
CA TYR A 535 13.70 23.36 24.83
C TYR A 535 14.38 21.99 25.03
N LYS A 536 13.63 20.90 25.22
CA LYS A 536 14.15 19.54 25.31
C LYS A 536 14.88 19.10 24.03
N MET A 537 14.33 19.45 22.86
CA MET A 537 14.95 19.16 21.57
C MET A 537 16.25 19.97 21.38
N ALA A 538 16.29 21.23 21.82
CA ALA A 538 17.48 22.08 21.81
C ALA A 538 18.56 21.60 22.78
N GLU A 539 18.17 21.15 23.98
CA GLU A 539 19.08 20.51 24.94
C GLU A 539 19.68 19.23 24.37
N THR A 540 18.86 18.42 23.69
CA THR A 540 19.32 17.21 23.00
C THR A 540 20.34 17.56 21.92
N ALA A 541 20.10 18.60 21.12
CA ALA A 541 21.06 19.10 20.13
C ALA A 541 22.38 19.54 20.77
N LEU A 542 22.31 20.26 21.89
CA LEU A 542 23.48 20.73 22.65
C LEU A 542 24.32 19.57 23.22
N ARG A 543 23.66 18.57 23.82
CA ARG A 543 24.33 17.37 24.34
C ARG A 543 24.99 16.56 23.22
N CYS A 544 24.34 16.46 22.06
CA CYS A 544 24.92 15.84 20.87
C CYS A 544 26.15 16.61 20.37
N ALA A 545 26.14 17.94 20.47
CA ALA A 545 27.21 18.82 20.02
C ALA A 545 28.29 19.13 21.08
N SER A 546 28.37 18.35 22.16
CA SER A 546 29.41 18.50 23.20
C SER A 546 30.83 18.44 22.61
N GLU A 547 31.72 19.30 23.10
CA GLU A 547 33.13 19.34 22.66
C GLU A 547 33.86 18.02 22.95
N ASP A 548 33.57 17.40 24.10
CA ASP A 548 34.10 16.09 24.47
C ASP A 548 33.19 14.97 23.91
N PRO A 549 33.70 14.06 23.06
CA PRO A 549 32.95 12.92 22.51
C PRO A 549 32.34 11.99 23.55
N VAL A 550 32.97 11.85 24.72
CA VAL A 550 32.51 10.92 25.78
C VAL A 550 31.19 11.39 26.37
N ASN A 551 31.00 12.71 26.46
CA ASN A 551 29.79 13.31 27.03
C ASN A 551 28.59 13.30 26.07
N ARG A 552 28.81 12.98 24.79
CA ARG A 552 27.72 12.87 23.81
C ARG A 552 26.88 11.61 24.12
N PRO A 553 25.55 11.64 24.00
CA PRO A 553 24.71 10.46 24.24
C PRO A 553 24.91 9.35 23.18
N GLN A 554 24.34 8.17 23.40
CA GLN A 554 24.23 7.14 22.35
C GLN A 554 22.98 7.40 21.50
N MET A 555 22.97 6.93 20.25
CA MET A 555 21.83 7.13 19.35
C MET A 555 20.52 6.53 19.88
N LYS A 556 20.58 5.40 20.58
CA LYS A 556 19.41 4.79 21.26
C LYS A 556 18.76 5.74 22.28
N ASP A 557 19.58 6.48 23.03
CA ASP A 557 19.10 7.38 24.09
C ASP A 557 18.45 8.63 23.44
N ILE A 558 19.03 9.07 22.31
CA ILE A 558 18.50 10.17 21.48
C ILE A 558 17.15 9.76 20.87
N VAL A 559 17.04 8.55 20.31
CA VAL A 559 15.78 8.02 19.72
C VAL A 559 14.69 7.95 20.79
N GLN A 560 15.01 7.48 21.99
CA GLN A 560 14.05 7.46 23.09
C GLN A 560 13.59 8.87 23.47
N THR A 561 14.54 9.81 23.62
CA THR A 561 14.24 11.21 23.98
C THR A 561 13.37 11.88 22.92
N LEU A 562 13.72 11.76 21.64
CA LEU A 562 12.94 12.33 20.53
C LEU A 562 11.57 11.66 20.37
N SER A 563 11.44 10.37 20.69
CA SER A 563 10.14 9.69 20.68
C SER A 563 9.22 10.21 21.78
N GLN A 564 9.78 10.53 22.96
CA GLN A 564 9.03 11.14 24.06
C GLN A 564 8.61 12.57 23.71
N ILE A 565 9.52 13.35 23.12
CA ILE A 565 9.26 14.72 22.65
C ILE A 565 8.11 14.71 21.63
N LEU A 566 8.19 13.88 20.59
CA LEU A 566 7.15 13.77 19.56
C LEU A 566 5.79 13.35 20.15
N THR A 567 5.77 12.40 21.09
CA THR A 567 4.53 11.98 21.75
C THR A 567 3.91 13.13 22.55
N SER A 568 4.74 13.86 23.29
CA SER A 568 4.32 15.01 24.10
C SER A 568 3.82 16.17 23.23
N SER A 569 4.46 16.41 22.08
CA SER A 569 4.03 17.42 21.10
C SER A 569 2.70 17.06 20.43
N ILE A 570 2.48 15.78 20.09
CA ILE A 570 1.20 15.29 19.57
C ILE A 570 0.08 15.48 20.62
N GLU A 571 0.38 15.19 21.89
CA GLU A 571 -0.55 15.43 23.01
C GLU A 571 -0.83 16.93 23.22
N TRP A 572 0.19 17.78 23.12
CA TRP A 572 0.04 19.24 23.21
C TRP A 572 -0.80 19.82 22.07
N GLU A 573 -0.60 19.35 20.83
CA GLU A 573 -1.46 19.70 19.69
C GLU A 573 -2.91 19.25 19.93
N ALA A 574 -3.11 18.08 20.53
CA ALA A 574 -4.43 17.60 20.93
C ALA A 574 -5.07 18.47 22.04
N LEU A 575 -4.28 19.05 22.94
CA LEU A 575 -4.74 19.91 24.04
C LEU A 575 -5.09 21.35 23.59
N LEU A 576 -4.35 21.93 22.65
CA LEU A 576 -4.61 23.27 22.13
C LEU A 576 -5.88 23.38 21.26
N GLY A 577 -6.39 22.26 20.73
CA GLY A 577 -7.69 22.19 20.06
C GLY A 577 -8.90 22.47 20.98
N GLY A 578 -8.69 22.75 22.27
CA GLY A 578 -9.73 22.85 23.30
C GLY A 578 -10.48 24.19 23.46
N LYS A 579 -10.30 25.20 22.59
CA LYS A 579 -11.13 26.43 22.65
C LYS A 579 -11.80 26.74 21.31
N SER A 580 -13.11 26.44 21.30
CA SER A 580 -14.14 26.75 20.28
C SER A 580 -14.02 26.08 18.91
N GLN A 581 -14.21 24.77 18.85
CA GLN A 581 -15.16 24.00 18.03
C GLN A 581 -14.84 22.50 18.23
N GLY A 582 -15.80 21.61 18.02
CA GLY A 582 -15.80 20.22 18.51
C GLY A 582 -14.53 19.38 18.31
N ASP A 583 -14.27 18.52 19.29
CA ASP A 583 -13.49 17.26 19.28
C ASP A 583 -12.75 16.89 17.96
N PRO A 584 -11.39 16.95 17.90
CA PRO A 584 -10.64 16.61 16.68
C PRO A 584 -10.49 15.11 16.38
N GLN A 585 -10.94 14.22 17.27
CA GLN A 585 -11.13 12.79 16.95
C GLN A 585 -12.57 12.47 16.50
N SER A 586 -13.41 13.50 16.43
CA SER A 586 -14.73 13.46 15.83
C SER A 586 -14.80 14.57 14.79
N GLN A 587 -13.98 14.49 13.73
CA GLN A 587 -14.46 15.09 12.50
C GLN A 587 -15.79 14.42 12.19
N ASP A 588 -16.85 15.22 12.05
CA ASP A 588 -18.15 14.68 11.68
C ASP A 588 -17.95 13.85 10.41
N PRO A 589 -18.41 12.58 10.37
CA PRO A 589 -18.19 11.69 9.23
C PRO A 589 -18.87 12.20 7.95
N VAL A 590 -19.64 13.29 8.06
CA VAL A 590 -20.26 14.03 6.97
C VAL A 590 -19.85 15.50 7.09
N VAL A 591 -19.01 15.96 6.16
CA VAL A 591 -18.56 17.34 6.06
C VAL A 591 -19.19 17.97 4.82
N TYR A 592 -19.65 19.21 4.94
CA TYR A 592 -20.17 19.97 3.80
C TYR A 592 -19.25 21.15 3.51
N ASP A 593 -18.70 21.19 2.30
CA ASP A 593 -17.88 22.31 1.84
C ASP A 593 -18.22 22.68 0.39
N ASN A 594 -18.39 23.98 0.13
CA ASN A 594 -18.58 24.55 -1.21
C ASN A 594 -19.61 23.84 -2.12
N GLY A 595 -20.74 23.39 -1.57
CA GLY A 595 -21.78 22.70 -2.35
C GLY A 595 -21.55 21.20 -2.56
N VAL A 596 -20.51 20.64 -1.94
CA VAL A 596 -20.16 19.21 -1.97
C VAL A 596 -20.27 18.65 -0.56
N SER A 597 -20.97 17.53 -0.43
CA SER A 597 -21.02 16.72 0.78
C SER A 597 -19.95 15.63 0.69
N TYR A 598 -19.01 15.65 1.63
CA TYR A 598 -17.97 14.65 1.80
C TYR A 598 -18.36 13.71 2.94
N MET A 599 -18.43 12.43 2.65
CA MET A 599 -18.70 11.38 3.62
C MET A 599 -17.48 10.48 3.69
N PHE A 600 -16.88 10.30 4.85
CA PHE A 600 -15.67 9.48 4.95
C PHE A 600 -15.65 8.64 6.22
N ILE A 601 -14.87 7.56 6.15
CA ILE A 601 -14.52 6.73 7.30
C ILE A 601 -13.02 6.52 7.30
N GLN A 602 -12.45 6.48 8.50
CA GLN A 602 -11.04 6.14 8.70
C GLN A 602 -10.93 4.66 9.05
N HIS A 603 -10.05 3.94 8.37
CA HIS A 603 -9.70 2.57 8.71
C HIS A 603 -8.18 2.44 8.67
N ASN A 604 -7.56 2.05 9.80
CA ASN A 604 -6.11 2.04 9.96
C ASN A 604 -5.47 3.38 9.53
N ASN A 605 -4.56 3.34 8.55
CA ASN A 605 -3.86 4.49 7.97
C ASN A 605 -4.51 5.05 6.69
N ILE A 606 -5.73 4.61 6.34
CA ILE A 606 -6.42 5.05 5.12
C ILE A 606 -7.76 5.74 5.43
N TYR A 607 -8.13 6.67 4.56
CA TYR A 607 -9.45 7.29 4.53
C TYR A 607 -10.19 6.84 3.28
N LEU A 608 -11.38 6.25 3.45
CA LEU A 608 -12.30 6.02 2.34
C LEU A 608 -13.33 7.16 2.33
N MET A 609 -13.48 7.83 1.20
CA MET A 609 -14.31 9.03 1.06
C MET A 609 -15.23 8.94 -0.15
N ILE A 610 -16.46 9.43 0.00
CA ILE A 610 -17.44 9.66 -1.06
C ILE A 610 -17.76 11.15 -1.10
N ALA A 611 -17.67 11.75 -2.28
CA ALA A 611 -18.05 13.14 -2.51
C ALA A 611 -19.33 13.19 -3.37
N SER A 612 -20.31 13.98 -2.95
CA SER A 612 -21.53 14.18 -3.73
C SER A 612 -22.00 15.64 -3.69
N ARG A 613 -22.46 16.15 -4.83
CA ARG A 613 -23.15 17.45 -4.93
C ARG A 613 -24.66 17.35 -4.73
N GLN A 614 -25.18 16.13 -4.65
CA GLN A 614 -26.61 15.86 -4.50
C GLN A 614 -26.94 15.58 -3.03
N ASN A 615 -28.21 15.77 -2.66
CA ASN A 615 -28.71 15.37 -1.34
C ASN A 615 -28.86 13.84 -1.27
N CYS A 616 -27.74 13.16 -1.02
CA CYS A 616 -27.67 11.70 -0.92
C CYS A 616 -28.02 11.21 0.48
N ASN A 617 -28.47 9.95 0.58
CA ASN A 617 -28.67 9.31 1.88
C ASN A 617 -27.31 8.99 2.52
N ALA A 618 -26.88 9.82 3.46
CA ALA A 618 -25.59 9.67 4.14
C ALA A 618 -25.44 8.34 4.86
N ALA A 619 -26.51 7.82 5.47
CA ALA A 619 -26.47 6.53 6.17
C ALA A 619 -26.20 5.37 5.20
N SER A 620 -26.80 5.39 4.01
CA SER A 620 -26.56 4.38 2.97
C SER A 620 -25.12 4.41 2.46
N LEU A 621 -24.55 5.60 2.25
CA LEU A 621 -23.18 5.76 1.75
C LEU A 621 -22.13 5.40 2.81
N LEU A 622 -22.35 5.76 4.07
CA LEU A 622 -21.48 5.32 5.18
C LEU A 622 -21.53 3.80 5.37
N LEU A 623 -22.72 3.19 5.27
CA LEU A 623 -22.86 1.74 5.29
C LEU A 623 -22.11 1.08 4.12
N PHE A 624 -22.23 1.66 2.92
CA PHE A 624 -21.50 1.19 1.75
C PHE A 624 -19.98 1.27 1.96
N LEU A 625 -19.44 2.37 2.50
CA LEU A 625 -18.01 2.48 2.80
C LEU A 625 -17.52 1.37 3.75
N HIS A 626 -18.29 1.03 4.78
CA HIS A 626 -17.97 -0.11 5.64
C HIS A 626 -17.98 -1.44 4.87
N ARG A 627 -18.89 -1.62 3.92
CA ARG A 627 -18.92 -2.80 3.05
C ARG A 627 -17.72 -2.89 2.12
N VAL A 628 -17.26 -1.75 1.57
CA VAL A 628 -16.01 -1.71 0.78
C VAL A 628 -14.83 -2.20 1.61
N ILE A 629 -14.72 -1.77 2.88
CA ILE A 629 -13.67 -2.27 3.79
C ILE A 629 -13.79 -3.79 3.98
N ASP A 630 -14.99 -4.30 4.21
CA ASP A 630 -15.19 -5.75 4.39
C ASP A 630 -14.80 -6.54 3.13
N VAL A 631 -15.11 -6.02 1.94
CA VAL A 631 -14.69 -6.60 0.66
C VAL A 631 -13.17 -6.57 0.52
N PHE A 632 -12.51 -5.44 0.77
CA PHE A 632 -11.06 -5.36 0.67
C PHE A 632 -10.33 -6.24 1.69
N LYS A 633 -10.83 -6.33 2.93
CA LYS A 633 -10.29 -7.27 3.93
C LYS A 633 -10.43 -8.73 3.51
N HIS A 634 -11.49 -9.09 2.79
CA HIS A 634 -11.64 -10.44 2.26
C HIS A 634 -10.58 -10.77 1.20
N TYR A 635 -10.22 -9.79 0.37
CA TYR A 635 -9.26 -9.94 -0.72
C TYR A 635 -7.80 -9.84 -0.27
N PHE A 636 -7.51 -8.97 0.69
CA PHE A 636 -6.13 -8.62 1.07
C PHE A 636 -5.74 -9.06 2.49
N GLU A 637 -6.66 -9.68 3.24
CA GLU A 637 -6.55 -10.02 4.68
C GLU A 637 -6.48 -8.78 5.60
N GLU A 638 -5.51 -7.91 5.35
CA GLU A 638 -5.34 -6.62 6.03
C GLU A 638 -5.49 -5.46 5.03
N LEU A 639 -6.25 -4.45 5.43
CA LEU A 639 -6.47 -3.25 4.63
C LEU A 639 -5.58 -2.13 5.15
N GLU A 640 -4.49 -1.89 4.43
CA GLU A 640 -3.53 -0.82 4.65
C GLU A 640 -3.19 -0.16 3.32
N GLU A 641 -2.46 0.96 3.37
CA GLU A 641 -1.98 1.67 2.18
C GLU A 641 -1.18 0.76 1.22
N GLU A 642 -0.32 -0.12 1.75
CA GLU A 642 0.47 -1.07 0.96
C GLU A 642 -0.44 -2.07 0.22
N SER A 643 -1.45 -2.62 0.92
CA SER A 643 -2.43 -3.55 0.33
C SER A 643 -3.13 -2.97 -0.89
N LEU A 644 -3.48 -1.68 -0.86
CA LEU A 644 -4.14 -1.01 -2.00
C LEU A 644 -3.17 -0.74 -3.16
N ARG A 645 -1.92 -0.35 -2.86
CA ARG A 645 -0.90 -0.07 -3.88
C ARG A 645 -0.47 -1.33 -4.60
N ASP A 646 -0.24 -2.41 -3.88
CA ASP A 646 0.22 -3.68 -4.45
C ASP A 646 -0.87 -4.40 -5.25
N ASN A 647 -2.15 -4.13 -4.95
CA ASN A 647 -3.30 -4.77 -5.60
C ASN A 647 -4.18 -3.79 -6.40
N PHE A 648 -3.61 -2.67 -6.90
CA PHE A 648 -4.38 -1.59 -7.51
C PHE A 648 -5.31 -2.06 -8.65
N VAL A 649 -4.90 -3.04 -9.45
CA VAL A 649 -5.72 -3.61 -10.55
C VAL A 649 -7.01 -4.20 -9.99
N VAL A 650 -6.90 -5.07 -8.98
CA VAL A 650 -8.05 -5.71 -8.33
C VAL A 650 -8.90 -4.68 -7.60
N VAL A 651 -8.30 -3.65 -7.01
CA VAL A 651 -9.03 -2.55 -6.36
C VAL A 651 -9.91 -1.83 -7.37
N TYR A 652 -9.40 -1.47 -8.56
CA TYR A 652 -10.21 -0.82 -9.60
C TYR A 652 -11.33 -1.74 -10.12
N GLU A 653 -11.04 -3.02 -10.38
CA GLU A 653 -12.07 -3.99 -10.79
C GLU A 653 -13.16 -4.13 -9.72
N LEU A 654 -12.78 -4.18 -8.45
CA LEU A 654 -13.74 -4.22 -7.34
C LEU A 654 -14.56 -2.94 -7.28
N LEU A 655 -13.96 -1.75 -7.36
CA LEU A 655 -14.67 -0.48 -7.28
C LEU A 655 -15.71 -0.33 -8.40
N ASP A 656 -15.38 -0.76 -9.62
CA ASP A 656 -16.28 -0.74 -10.78
C ASP A 656 -17.48 -1.69 -10.59
N GLU A 657 -17.25 -2.89 -10.05
CA GLU A 657 -18.29 -3.90 -9.84
C GLU A 657 -19.16 -3.65 -8.60
N ILE A 658 -18.60 -3.04 -7.55
CA ILE A 658 -19.36 -2.78 -6.31
C ILE A 658 -20.21 -1.51 -6.37
N MET A 659 -19.90 -0.56 -7.27
CA MET A 659 -20.64 0.69 -7.42
C MET A 659 -20.63 1.16 -8.88
N ASP A 660 -21.83 1.30 -9.44
CA ASP A 660 -22.02 1.89 -10.77
C ASP A 660 -22.81 3.21 -10.64
N PHE A 661 -22.26 4.28 -11.21
CA PHE A 661 -22.86 5.63 -11.23
C PHE A 661 -23.34 6.14 -9.85
N GLY A 662 -22.65 5.78 -8.77
CA GLY A 662 -22.99 6.15 -7.39
C GLY A 662 -24.07 5.29 -6.74
N PHE A 663 -24.56 4.25 -7.42
CA PHE A 663 -25.48 3.25 -6.88
C PHE A 663 -24.70 1.99 -6.51
N PRO A 664 -24.67 1.60 -5.21
CA PRO A 664 -24.10 0.33 -4.79
C PRO A 664 -24.76 -0.86 -5.51
N GLN A 665 -23.95 -1.75 -6.07
CA GLN A 665 -24.38 -2.95 -6.77
C GLN A 665 -24.12 -4.18 -5.87
N PHE A 666 -23.12 -4.99 -6.19
CA PHE A 666 -22.78 -6.21 -5.46
C PHE A 666 -21.73 -5.94 -4.40
N THR A 667 -22.03 -6.22 -3.14
CA THR A 667 -21.10 -5.99 -2.02
C THR A 667 -20.72 -7.28 -1.28
N GLU A 668 -21.13 -8.44 -1.80
CA GLU A 668 -20.75 -9.74 -1.25
C GLU A 668 -19.37 -10.21 -1.74
N ALA A 669 -18.35 -10.01 -0.92
CA ALA A 669 -16.95 -10.35 -1.23
C ALA A 669 -16.74 -11.80 -1.73
N LYS A 670 -17.51 -12.76 -1.21
CA LYS A 670 -17.43 -14.18 -1.58
C LYS A 670 -17.98 -14.48 -2.98
N ILE A 671 -18.90 -13.65 -3.47
CA ILE A 671 -19.48 -13.78 -4.81
C ILE A 671 -18.59 -13.03 -5.81
N LEU A 672 -18.12 -11.84 -5.41
CA LEU A 672 -17.12 -11.08 -6.17
C LEU A 672 -15.89 -11.95 -6.45
N SER A 673 -15.43 -12.74 -5.47
CA SER A 673 -14.24 -13.59 -5.64
C SER A 673 -14.41 -14.78 -6.58
N GLU A 674 -15.64 -15.09 -7.02
CA GLU A 674 -15.86 -16.11 -8.04
C GLU A 674 -15.45 -15.63 -9.44
N PHE A 675 -15.53 -14.32 -9.71
CA PHE A 675 -15.25 -13.73 -11.03
C PHE A 675 -14.16 -12.64 -11.04
N ILE A 676 -13.87 -11.99 -9.91
CA ILE A 676 -12.73 -11.08 -9.72
C ILE A 676 -11.69 -11.84 -8.87
N LYS A 677 -10.66 -12.40 -9.52
CA LYS A 677 -9.64 -13.23 -8.86
C LYS A 677 -8.31 -12.48 -8.71
N THR A 678 -7.68 -12.63 -7.55
CA THR A 678 -6.36 -12.05 -7.23
C THR A 678 -5.19 -12.83 -7.83
N ASP A 679 -5.38 -14.10 -8.17
CA ASP A 679 -4.33 -14.93 -8.74
C ASP A 679 -4.05 -14.58 -10.21
N ALA A 680 -2.77 -14.52 -10.57
CA ALA A 680 -2.21 -14.36 -11.92
C ALA A 680 -2.58 -15.49 -12.92
N TYR A 681 -3.62 -16.26 -12.64
CA TYR A 681 -4.27 -17.19 -13.55
C TYR A 681 -5.57 -16.56 -14.09
N ARG A 682 -5.42 -15.65 -15.06
CA ARG A 682 -6.43 -15.44 -16.11
C ARG A 682 -5.88 -16.05 -17.41
N MET A 683 -6.59 -16.77 -18.26
CA MET A 683 -7.96 -17.27 -18.34
C MET A 683 -7.98 -18.25 -19.52
N GLU A 684 -8.39 -19.51 -19.33
CA GLU A 684 -8.84 -20.38 -20.44
C GLU A 684 -10.38 -20.48 -20.52
N VAL A 685 -11.11 -19.69 -19.72
CA VAL A 685 -12.57 -19.76 -19.70
C VAL A 685 -13.13 -18.35 -19.54
N THR A 686 -13.95 -17.91 -20.51
CA THR A 686 -14.90 -16.79 -20.35
C THR A 686 -15.74 -17.03 -19.11
N GLN A 687 -15.42 -16.32 -18.03
CA GLN A 687 -16.19 -16.40 -16.79
C GLN A 687 -17.46 -15.57 -16.99
N ARG A 688 -18.59 -16.26 -17.16
CA ARG A 688 -19.91 -15.62 -17.07
C ARG A 688 -20.14 -15.25 -15.59
N PRO A 689 -20.74 -14.09 -15.28
CA PRO A 689 -21.11 -13.77 -13.91
C PRO A 689 -21.93 -14.95 -13.33
N PRO A 690 -21.64 -15.39 -12.09
CA PRO A 690 -22.39 -16.47 -11.46
C PRO A 690 -23.87 -16.17 -11.50
N MET A 691 -24.72 -17.20 -11.69
CA MET A 691 -26.17 -17.00 -11.70
C MET A 691 -26.69 -16.36 -10.40
N ALA A 692 -25.96 -16.49 -9.28
CA ALA A 692 -26.25 -15.80 -8.02
C ALA A 692 -26.38 -14.28 -8.17
N VAL A 693 -25.63 -13.66 -9.09
CA VAL A 693 -25.65 -12.22 -9.39
C VAL A 693 -27.01 -11.76 -9.96
N THR A 694 -27.75 -12.66 -10.61
CA THR A 694 -29.06 -12.36 -11.23
C THR A 694 -30.25 -13.01 -10.50
N ASN A 695 -29.98 -13.83 -9.48
CA ASN A 695 -31.00 -14.60 -8.78
C ASN A 695 -31.43 -13.89 -7.48
N ALA A 696 -32.64 -14.20 -6.98
CA ALA A 696 -33.15 -13.63 -5.73
C ALA A 696 -32.34 -14.03 -4.47
N VAL A 697 -31.36 -14.93 -4.62
CA VAL A 697 -30.43 -15.38 -3.58
C VAL A 697 -29.03 -14.97 -4.04
N SER A 698 -28.61 -13.75 -3.67
CA SER A 698 -27.32 -13.18 -4.07
C SER A 698 -26.15 -13.74 -3.25
N TRP A 699 -26.38 -14.21 -2.04
CA TRP A 699 -25.34 -14.54 -1.06
C TRP A 699 -24.89 -16.02 -1.05
N ARG A 700 -25.36 -16.84 -1.99
CA ARG A 700 -25.02 -18.27 -2.06
C ARG A 700 -25.09 -18.79 -3.50
N SER A 701 -23.97 -19.36 -3.97
CA SER A 701 -23.86 -19.97 -5.29
C SER A 701 -24.41 -21.39 -5.35
N GLU A 702 -24.92 -21.77 -6.52
CA GLU A 702 -25.36 -23.15 -6.79
C GLU A 702 -24.16 -24.10 -6.99
N GLY A 703 -24.35 -25.39 -6.72
CA GLY A 703 -23.33 -26.41 -6.99
C GLY A 703 -22.28 -26.65 -5.89
N ILE A 704 -22.37 -25.95 -4.75
CA ILE A 704 -21.50 -26.18 -3.59
C ILE A 704 -21.64 -27.64 -3.09
N GLN A 705 -20.53 -28.33 -2.89
CA GLN A 705 -20.52 -29.70 -2.37
C GLN A 705 -19.46 -29.87 -1.27
N PHE A 706 -19.87 -30.50 -0.17
CA PHE A 706 -18.98 -30.88 0.92
C PHE A 706 -19.01 -32.39 1.14
N LYS A 707 -17.85 -32.95 1.50
CA LYS A 707 -17.74 -34.36 1.92
C LYS A 707 -18.54 -34.65 3.19
N LYS A 708 -18.66 -33.66 4.07
CA LYS A 708 -19.45 -33.71 5.30
C LYS A 708 -20.29 -32.45 5.39
N ASN A 709 -21.57 -32.62 5.65
CA ASN A 709 -22.50 -31.50 5.80
C ASN A 709 -22.62 -31.14 7.28
N GLU A 710 -22.03 -30.03 7.69
CA GLU A 710 -21.93 -29.62 9.10
C GLU A 710 -22.30 -28.15 9.26
N VAL A 711 -22.95 -27.83 10.38
CA VAL A 711 -23.28 -26.45 10.74
C VAL A 711 -22.83 -26.20 12.16
N PHE A 712 -22.06 -25.14 12.39
CA PHE A 712 -21.67 -24.68 13.71
C PHE A 712 -22.40 -23.39 14.02
N LEU A 713 -23.04 -23.32 15.17
CA LEU A 713 -23.78 -22.16 15.64
C LEU A 713 -23.20 -21.69 16.97
N ASP A 714 -22.63 -20.50 16.95
CA ASP A 714 -22.05 -19.85 18.11
C ASP A 714 -23.02 -18.77 18.59
N VAL A 715 -23.59 -18.99 19.77
CA VAL A 715 -24.39 -17.97 20.45
C VAL A 715 -23.45 -17.19 21.35
N VAL A 716 -23.09 -15.99 20.93
CA VAL A 716 -22.13 -15.13 21.62
C VAL A 716 -22.87 -13.97 22.27
N GLU A 717 -22.78 -13.83 23.58
CA GLU A 717 -23.37 -12.72 24.33
C GLU A 717 -22.28 -11.81 24.89
N SER A 718 -22.30 -10.54 24.50
CA SER A 718 -21.45 -9.51 25.06
C SER A 718 -22.23 -8.75 26.13
N VAL A 719 -21.72 -8.77 27.35
CA VAL A 719 -22.34 -8.07 28.49
C VAL A 719 -21.69 -6.70 28.66
N ASN A 720 -22.48 -5.66 28.48
CA ASN A 720 -22.07 -4.27 28.74
C ASN A 720 -22.54 -3.88 30.14
N ILE A 721 -21.61 -3.42 30.97
CA ILE A 721 -21.85 -3.00 32.35
C ILE A 721 -21.11 -1.69 32.58
N LEU A 722 -21.80 -0.68 33.09
CA LEU A 722 -21.19 0.53 33.63
C LEU A 722 -21.62 0.69 35.08
N VAL A 723 -20.66 0.67 36.01
CA VAL A 723 -20.89 0.91 37.43
C VAL A 723 -20.30 2.25 37.84
N ASN A 724 -21.05 3.05 38.59
CA ASN A 724 -20.55 4.30 39.16
C ASN A 724 -19.64 4.08 40.38
N SER A 725 -18.97 5.14 40.84
CA SER A 725 -18.11 5.10 42.03
C SER A 725 -18.85 4.72 43.32
N ASN A 726 -20.19 4.85 43.35
CA ASN A 726 -21.01 4.44 44.49
C ASN A 726 -21.42 2.95 44.44
N GLY A 727 -20.96 2.19 43.45
CA GLY A 727 -21.32 0.79 43.26
C GLY A 727 -22.72 0.56 42.67
N GLN A 728 -23.36 1.58 42.12
CA GLN A 728 -24.64 1.46 41.42
C GLN A 728 -24.44 1.22 39.92
N ILE A 729 -25.25 0.34 39.34
CA ILE A 729 -25.23 0.03 37.92
C ILE A 729 -25.95 1.15 37.16
N ILE A 730 -25.23 1.88 36.31
CA ILE A 730 -25.79 2.92 35.43
C ILE A 730 -26.32 2.29 34.14
N ARG A 731 -25.53 1.41 33.53
CA ARG A 731 -25.84 0.76 32.25
C ARG A 731 -25.66 -0.75 32.40
N SER A 732 -26.65 -1.49 31.93
CA SER A 732 -26.60 -2.95 31.84
C SER A 732 -27.39 -3.35 30.61
N ASP A 733 -26.68 -3.80 29.58
CA ASP A 733 -27.28 -4.31 28.36
C ASP A 733 -26.51 -5.53 27.86
N VAL A 734 -27.25 -6.48 27.29
CA VAL A 734 -26.65 -7.64 26.65
C VAL A 734 -26.86 -7.52 25.16
N VAL A 735 -25.75 -7.55 24.43
CA VAL A 735 -25.75 -7.60 22.96
C VAL A 735 -25.33 -9.01 22.56
N GLY A 736 -26.27 -9.76 21.99
CA GLY A 736 -26.04 -11.10 21.52
C GLY A 736 -25.90 -11.17 20.00
N ALA A 737 -25.10 -12.12 19.53
CA ALA A 737 -24.94 -12.45 18.13
C ALA A 737 -25.02 -13.97 17.95
N LEU A 738 -25.80 -14.41 16.96
CA LEU A 738 -25.79 -15.78 16.48
C LEU A 738 -24.87 -15.86 15.26
N LYS A 739 -23.65 -16.33 15.49
CA LYS A 739 -22.66 -16.52 14.43
C LYS A 739 -22.75 -17.94 13.92
N MET A 740 -22.93 -18.11 12.62
CA MET A 740 -23.04 -19.43 12.02
C MET A 740 -21.86 -19.70 11.10
N ARG A 741 -21.37 -20.93 11.11
CA ARG A 741 -20.43 -21.47 10.13
C ARG A 741 -21.08 -22.65 9.44
N THR A 742 -21.36 -22.53 8.15
CA THR A 742 -22.02 -23.61 7.41
C THR A 742 -21.08 -24.21 6.39
N TYR A 743 -21.07 -25.54 6.36
CA TYR A 743 -20.45 -26.37 5.35
C TYR A 743 -21.54 -27.28 4.81
N LEU A 744 -22.42 -26.73 3.98
CA LEU A 744 -23.60 -27.42 3.47
C LEU A 744 -23.57 -27.53 1.95
N SER A 745 -23.97 -28.67 1.42
CA SER A 745 -24.04 -28.90 -0.03
C SER A 745 -25.36 -28.36 -0.61
N GLY A 746 -25.35 -27.89 -1.85
CA GLY A 746 -26.55 -27.41 -2.55
C GLY A 746 -27.07 -26.04 -2.05
N MET A 747 -28.39 -25.89 -2.08
CA MET A 747 -29.14 -24.67 -1.72
C MET A 747 -30.13 -24.96 -0.58
N PRO A 748 -29.62 -25.23 0.64
CA PRO A 748 -30.45 -25.72 1.73
C PRO A 748 -31.31 -24.60 2.31
N GLU A 749 -32.59 -24.88 2.55
CA GLU A 749 -33.46 -24.03 3.36
C GLU A 749 -33.33 -24.42 4.84
N CYS A 750 -32.75 -23.53 5.63
CA CYS A 750 -32.59 -23.68 7.06
C CYS A 750 -33.76 -23.02 7.81
N LYS A 751 -34.23 -23.68 8.88
CA LYS A 751 -35.22 -23.13 9.81
C LYS A 751 -34.71 -23.24 11.24
N LEU A 752 -34.51 -22.09 11.88
CA LEU A 752 -34.03 -21.99 13.25
C LEU A 752 -35.20 -21.71 14.19
N GLY A 753 -35.26 -22.48 15.29
CA GLY A 753 -36.22 -22.27 16.37
C GLY A 753 -35.49 -21.87 17.66
N LEU A 754 -35.86 -20.71 18.20
CA LEU A 754 -35.38 -20.22 19.50
C LEU A 754 -36.47 -20.38 20.57
N ASN A 755 -36.12 -20.23 21.84
CA ASN A 755 -37.05 -20.14 22.97
C ASN A 755 -37.67 -18.74 23.12
N ASP A 756 -38.02 -18.09 22.00
CA ASP A 756 -38.71 -16.78 21.97
C ASP A 756 -40.05 -16.88 22.71
N ARG A 757 -40.25 -15.98 23.67
CA ARG A 757 -41.46 -15.87 24.47
C ARG A 757 -42.70 -15.67 23.60
N VAL A 758 -42.63 -14.77 22.62
CA VAL A 758 -43.77 -14.42 21.75
C VAL A 758 -44.20 -15.63 20.92
N LEU A 759 -43.24 -16.37 20.37
CA LEU A 759 -43.50 -17.60 19.62
C LEU A 759 -44.12 -18.69 20.50
N LEU A 760 -43.66 -18.84 21.73
CA LEU A 760 -44.16 -19.86 22.68
C LEU A 760 -45.58 -19.54 23.16
N GLU A 761 -45.89 -18.27 23.41
CA GLU A 761 -47.22 -17.78 23.78
C GLU A 761 -48.21 -17.97 22.61
N ALA A 762 -47.81 -17.63 21.37
CA ALA A 762 -48.62 -17.85 20.17
C ALA A 762 -48.94 -19.34 19.90
N GLN A 763 -48.08 -20.26 20.32
CA GLN A 763 -48.29 -21.72 20.20
C GLN A 763 -49.10 -22.33 21.35
N GLY A 764 -49.64 -21.52 22.28
CA GLY A 764 -50.46 -22.01 23.40
C GLY A 764 -49.70 -22.91 24.38
N ARG A 765 -48.36 -22.84 24.39
CA ARG A 765 -47.51 -23.66 25.27
C ARG A 765 -47.21 -22.89 26.56
N THR A 766 -47.81 -23.32 27.68
CA THR A 766 -47.47 -22.81 29.01
C THR A 766 -45.99 -23.04 29.31
N THR A 767 -45.23 -21.98 29.51
CA THR A 767 -43.77 -21.97 29.72
C THR A 767 -43.40 -22.55 31.09
N LYS A 768 -43.15 -23.85 31.18
CA LYS A 768 -42.38 -24.43 32.30
C LYS A 768 -40.87 -24.14 32.19
N GLY A 769 -40.40 -23.57 31.08
CA GLY A 769 -39.00 -23.20 30.84
C GLY A 769 -38.79 -21.69 30.72
N LYS A 770 -37.54 -21.24 30.87
CA LYS A 770 -37.16 -19.83 30.67
C LYS A 770 -37.32 -19.45 29.19
N SER A 771 -38.28 -18.59 28.88
CA SER A 771 -38.42 -17.93 27.58
C SER A 771 -37.63 -16.62 27.58
N ILE A 772 -37.14 -16.21 26.41
CA ILE A 772 -36.41 -14.95 26.22
C ILE A 772 -37.32 -13.90 25.57
N ASP A 773 -37.23 -12.67 26.04
CA ASP A 773 -37.85 -11.50 25.42
C ASP A 773 -36.77 -10.77 24.63
N LEU A 774 -36.94 -10.66 23.32
CA LEU A 774 -35.94 -10.10 22.40
C LEU A 774 -36.44 -8.73 21.95
N ASP A 775 -35.79 -7.65 22.40
CA ASP A 775 -36.27 -6.28 22.18
C ASP A 775 -35.97 -5.77 20.77
N ASP A 776 -34.69 -5.84 20.37
CA ASP A 776 -34.22 -5.39 19.07
C ASP A 776 -33.48 -6.56 18.41
N ILE A 777 -33.99 -7.04 17.26
CA ILE A 777 -33.40 -8.13 16.50
C ILE A 777 -33.07 -7.61 15.11
N LYS A 778 -31.81 -7.77 14.71
CA LYS A 778 -31.36 -7.52 13.34
C LYS A 778 -30.98 -8.83 12.69
N PHE A 779 -31.53 -9.08 11.51
CA PHE A 779 -31.26 -10.30 10.75
C PHE A 779 -30.29 -10.03 9.61
N HIS A 780 -29.56 -11.08 9.23
CA HIS A 780 -28.88 -11.13 7.95
C HIS A 780 -29.89 -11.10 6.79
N GLN A 781 -29.48 -10.57 5.62
CA GLN A 781 -30.31 -10.50 4.41
C GLN A 781 -30.87 -11.85 3.95
N CYS A 782 -30.26 -12.96 4.39
CA CYS A 782 -30.69 -14.29 4.03
C CYS A 782 -31.99 -14.73 4.71
N VAL A 783 -32.42 -14.03 5.76
CA VAL A 783 -33.63 -14.32 6.53
C VAL A 783 -34.85 -13.71 5.86
N ARG A 784 -35.89 -14.54 5.67
CA ARG A 784 -37.16 -14.09 5.11
C ARG A 784 -37.99 -13.37 6.17
N LEU A 785 -37.81 -12.04 6.26
CA LEU A 785 -38.49 -11.18 7.24
C LEU A 785 -40.02 -11.35 7.22
N ALA A 786 -40.63 -11.44 6.03
CA ALA A 786 -42.07 -11.66 5.91
C ALA A 786 -42.57 -12.94 6.58
N ARG A 787 -41.75 -14.01 6.65
CA ARG A 787 -42.13 -15.22 7.42
C ARG A 787 -41.99 -14.98 8.92
N PHE A 788 -40.90 -14.35 9.34
CA PHE A 788 -40.68 -14.02 10.75
C PHE A 788 -41.77 -13.10 11.33
N GLU A 789 -42.26 -12.11 10.59
CA GLU A 789 -43.36 -11.25 11.04
C GLU A 789 -44.69 -12.01 11.21
N ASN A 790 -44.94 -13.01 10.36
CA ASN A 790 -46.20 -13.76 10.36
C ASN A 790 -46.24 -14.85 11.46
N ASP A 791 -45.19 -15.67 11.56
CA ASP A 791 -45.20 -16.86 12.42
C ASP A 791 -43.96 -16.97 13.34
N ARG A 792 -43.13 -15.91 13.40
CA ARG A 792 -41.87 -15.86 14.16
C ARG A 792 -40.88 -16.99 13.82
N THR A 793 -41.00 -17.58 12.63
CA THR A 793 -40.06 -18.59 12.13
C THR A 793 -38.88 -17.93 11.41
N ILE A 794 -37.67 -18.20 11.91
CA ILE A 794 -36.43 -17.77 11.25
C ILE A 794 -36.11 -18.77 10.13
N SER A 795 -36.47 -18.43 8.90
CA SER A 795 -36.27 -19.24 7.69
C SER A 795 -35.31 -18.53 6.73
N PHE A 796 -34.25 -19.22 6.31
CA PHE A 796 -33.19 -18.63 5.49
C PHE A 796 -32.45 -19.66 4.64
N ILE A 797 -31.73 -19.20 3.62
CA ILE A 797 -30.74 -19.99 2.88
C ILE A 797 -29.36 -19.48 3.31
N PRO A 798 -28.53 -20.24 4.03
CA PRO A 798 -27.30 -19.70 4.61
C PRO A 798 -26.22 -19.43 3.56
N PRO A 799 -25.53 -18.28 3.58
CA PRO A 799 -24.24 -18.11 2.92
C PRO A 799 -23.27 -19.23 3.33
N ASP A 800 -22.37 -19.61 2.44
CA ASP A 800 -21.36 -20.62 2.77
C ASP A 800 -20.24 -20.03 3.65
N GLY A 801 -19.69 -20.81 4.59
CA GLY A 801 -18.65 -20.34 5.52
C GLY A 801 -19.22 -19.61 6.74
N ALA A 802 -18.44 -18.66 7.28
CA ALA A 802 -18.75 -17.96 8.53
C ALA A 802 -19.50 -16.64 8.29
N PHE A 803 -20.61 -16.43 8.98
CA PHE A 803 -21.39 -15.18 8.92
C PHE A 803 -22.24 -14.98 10.18
N ASP A 804 -22.67 -13.75 10.44
CA ASP A 804 -23.59 -13.43 11.53
C ASP A 804 -25.05 -13.55 11.04
N LEU A 805 -25.81 -14.50 11.56
CA LEU A 805 -27.19 -14.77 11.16
C LEU A 805 -28.17 -13.75 11.72
N MET A 806 -28.01 -13.43 13.00
CA MET A 806 -28.79 -12.40 13.68
C MET A 806 -28.01 -11.79 14.82
N THR A 807 -28.27 -10.53 15.11
CA THR A 807 -27.88 -9.86 16.35
C THR A 807 -29.13 -9.50 17.11
N TYR A 808 -29.06 -9.53 18.44
CA TYR A 808 -30.16 -9.19 19.30
C TYR A 808 -29.69 -8.38 20.50
N ARG A 809 -30.55 -7.51 20.99
CA ARG A 809 -30.32 -6.76 22.23
C ARG A 809 -31.37 -7.11 23.27
N LEU A 810 -30.94 -7.15 24.52
CA LEU A 810 -31.78 -7.35 25.68
C LEU A 810 -31.65 -6.17 26.62
N SER A 811 -32.77 -5.58 27.00
CA SER A 811 -32.86 -4.52 28.02
C SER A 811 -32.96 -5.07 29.43
N THR A 812 -32.88 -6.39 29.60
CA THR A 812 -32.92 -7.02 30.93
C THR A 812 -31.68 -6.60 31.72
N GLN A 813 -31.89 -6.00 32.90
CA GLN A 813 -30.80 -5.64 33.79
C GLN A 813 -30.14 -6.89 34.35
N VAL A 814 -28.86 -7.06 34.04
CA VAL A 814 -28.03 -8.20 34.47
C VAL A 814 -27.09 -7.75 35.57
N LYS A 815 -26.97 -8.57 36.62
CA LYS A 815 -25.95 -8.35 37.64
C LYS A 815 -24.54 -8.57 37.07
N PRO A 816 -23.55 -7.74 37.42
CA PRO A 816 -22.17 -7.90 36.95
C PRO A 816 -21.63 -9.31 37.24
N LEU A 817 -21.27 -10.05 36.20
CA LEU A 817 -20.79 -11.43 36.29
C LEU A 817 -19.46 -11.54 37.05
N ILE A 818 -18.60 -10.54 36.90
CA ILE A 818 -17.39 -10.36 37.70
C ILE A 818 -17.48 -8.97 38.33
N TRP A 819 -17.67 -8.92 39.64
CA TRP A 819 -17.67 -7.66 40.38
C TRP A 819 -16.26 -7.36 40.85
N VAL A 820 -15.77 -6.16 40.53
CA VAL A 820 -14.46 -5.70 40.97
C VAL A 820 -14.65 -4.48 41.85
N GLU A 821 -14.15 -4.58 43.07
CA GLU A 821 -14.11 -3.48 44.03
C GLU A 821 -12.64 -3.12 44.23
N ALA A 822 -12.27 -1.87 43.94
CA ALA A 822 -10.92 -1.36 44.22
C ALA A 822 -11.00 -0.25 45.25
N GLN A 823 -10.29 -0.44 46.35
CA GLN A 823 -10.09 0.55 47.39
C GLN A 823 -8.71 1.16 47.20
N VAL A 824 -8.66 2.49 47.17
CA VAL A 824 -7.44 3.26 46.94
C VAL A 824 -7.10 4.03 48.22
N GLU A 825 -6.00 3.66 48.86
CA GLU A 825 -5.46 4.37 50.02
C GLU A 825 -4.29 5.23 49.56
N ASN A 826 -4.47 6.55 49.60
CA ASN A 826 -3.42 7.49 49.25
C ASN A 826 -2.69 7.96 50.52
N HIS A 827 -1.41 7.58 50.66
CA HIS A 827 -0.54 8.14 51.67
C HIS A 827 0.22 9.31 51.06
N SER A 828 -0.24 10.53 51.37
CA SER A 828 0.29 11.78 50.85
C SER A 828 1.82 11.80 50.82
N ARG A 829 2.40 11.97 49.63
CA ARG A 829 3.85 12.15 49.36
C ARG A 829 4.75 10.94 49.63
N SER A 830 4.20 9.72 49.66
CA SER A 830 5.01 8.52 49.83
C SER A 830 4.59 7.38 48.94
N ARG A 831 3.31 6.98 48.99
CA ARG A 831 2.84 5.77 48.31
C ARG A 831 1.34 5.77 48.12
N ILE A 832 0.90 5.04 47.11
CA ILE A 832 -0.50 4.73 46.87
C ILE A 832 -0.68 3.22 46.95
N GLU A 833 -1.70 2.79 47.69
CA GLU A 833 -1.99 1.39 47.88
C GLU A 833 -3.36 1.06 47.28
N PHE A 834 -3.38 0.04 46.43
CA PHE A 834 -4.58 -0.51 45.82
C PHE A 834 -4.89 -1.85 46.44
N THR A 835 -6.06 -1.96 47.07
CA THR A 835 -6.64 -3.24 47.47
C THR A 835 -7.83 -3.55 46.57
N VAL A 836 -7.66 -4.53 45.69
CA VAL A 836 -8.64 -4.93 44.69
C VAL A 836 -9.22 -6.30 45.04
N LYS A 837 -10.54 -6.40 45.10
CA LYS A 837 -11.29 -7.65 45.31
C LYS A 837 -12.13 -7.94 44.08
N ALA A 838 -11.88 -9.08 43.44
CA ALA A 838 -12.70 -9.56 42.33
C ALA A 838 -13.56 -10.74 42.80
N ARG A 839 -14.86 -10.66 42.56
CA ARG A 839 -15.87 -11.66 42.93
C ARG A 839 -16.62 -12.14 41.69
N SER A 840 -16.64 -13.44 41.43
CA SER A 840 -17.47 -14.03 40.37
C SER A 840 -18.89 -14.30 40.86
N GLN A 841 -19.89 -13.77 40.14
CA GLN A 841 -21.33 -13.86 40.45
C GLN A 841 -22.10 -14.71 39.42
N TYR A 842 -21.53 -15.84 39.04
CA TYR A 842 -22.20 -16.85 38.19
C TYR A 842 -22.08 -18.23 38.83
N LYS A 843 -22.81 -19.19 38.26
CA LYS A 843 -22.92 -20.56 38.80
C LYS A 843 -21.55 -21.20 38.97
N GLU A 844 -21.34 -21.90 40.09
CA GLU A 844 -20.07 -22.59 40.42
C GLU A 844 -19.59 -23.58 39.36
N ARG A 845 -20.52 -24.20 38.64
CA ARG A 845 -20.22 -25.12 37.52
C ARG A 845 -19.66 -24.44 36.28
N SER A 846 -19.75 -23.13 36.20
CA SER A 846 -19.24 -22.30 35.11
C SER A 846 -17.96 -21.63 35.56
N THR A 847 -17.02 -21.48 34.63
CA THR A 847 -15.69 -20.92 34.89
C THR A 847 -15.39 -19.91 33.81
N ALA A 848 -15.02 -18.69 34.21
CA ALA A 848 -14.50 -17.71 33.28
C ALA A 848 -13.04 -18.02 32.98
N THR A 849 -12.66 -17.94 31.72
CA THR A 849 -11.32 -18.15 31.22
C THR A 849 -10.71 -16.83 30.77
N ASN A 850 -9.39 -16.72 30.86
CA ASN A 850 -8.61 -15.56 30.41
C ASN A 850 -9.16 -14.23 30.96
N VAL A 851 -9.47 -14.21 32.26
CA VAL A 851 -9.96 -12.99 32.91
C VAL A 851 -8.80 -12.00 33.03
N GLU A 852 -9.00 -10.80 32.51
CA GLU A 852 -8.05 -9.69 32.58
C GLU A 852 -8.75 -8.49 33.22
N ILE A 853 -8.23 -8.05 34.36
CA ILE A 853 -8.71 -6.88 35.09
C ILE A 853 -7.65 -5.80 34.95
N GLU A 854 -8.01 -4.73 34.26
CA GLU A 854 -7.15 -3.57 34.02
C GLU A 854 -7.51 -2.50 35.04
N LEU A 855 -6.60 -2.28 35.99
CA LEU A 855 -6.74 -1.29 37.05
C LEU A 855 -5.93 -0.04 36.64
N PRO A 856 -6.56 1.13 36.45
CA PRO A 856 -5.83 2.34 36.15
C PRO A 856 -5.05 2.81 37.38
N VAL A 857 -3.80 3.22 37.15
CA VAL A 857 -2.89 3.74 38.17
C VAL A 857 -2.37 5.11 37.76
N PRO A 858 -1.88 5.94 38.70
CA PRO A 858 -1.31 7.24 38.36
C PRO A 858 -0.11 7.11 37.40
N ALA A 859 0.03 8.04 36.45
CA ALA A 859 1.11 8.04 35.45
C ALA A 859 2.51 8.24 36.09
N ASP A 860 2.56 8.84 37.29
CA ASP A 860 3.77 9.06 38.06
C ASP A 860 4.12 7.90 39.03
N ALA A 861 3.33 6.82 39.01
CA ALA A 861 3.53 5.67 39.88
C ALA A 861 4.78 4.88 39.50
N THR A 862 5.68 4.67 40.47
CA THR A 862 6.92 3.91 40.28
C THR A 862 7.04 2.74 41.27
N ASN A 863 7.86 1.75 40.92
CA ASN A 863 8.20 0.60 41.77
C ASN A 863 7.00 -0.18 42.35
N PRO A 864 6.19 -0.85 41.50
CA PRO A 864 5.03 -1.61 41.95
C PRO A 864 5.45 -2.84 42.78
N ASN A 865 5.00 -2.90 44.03
CA ASN A 865 5.04 -4.10 44.86
C ASN A 865 3.66 -4.75 44.85
N VAL A 866 3.51 -5.86 44.10
CA VAL A 866 2.22 -6.49 43.87
C VAL A 866 2.15 -7.88 44.50
N ARG A 867 1.05 -8.14 45.21
CA ARG A 867 0.73 -9.44 45.81
C ARG A 867 -0.66 -9.86 45.34
N THR A 868 -0.77 -11.03 44.75
CA THR A 868 -2.04 -11.59 44.27
C THR A 868 -2.36 -12.89 44.99
N SER A 869 -3.63 -13.15 45.29
CA SER A 869 -4.06 -14.45 45.82
C SER A 869 -4.13 -15.53 44.73
N MET A 870 -4.32 -15.12 43.48
CA MET A 870 -4.45 -15.99 42.31
C MET A 870 -4.08 -15.20 41.05
N GLY A 871 -3.49 -15.89 40.06
CA GLY A 871 -3.08 -15.27 38.81
C GLY A 871 -1.83 -14.40 38.94
N SER A 872 -1.45 -13.75 37.84
CA SER A 872 -0.29 -12.86 37.78
C SER A 872 -0.74 -11.42 37.53
N ALA A 873 -0.03 -10.46 38.10
CA ALA A 873 -0.25 -9.05 37.85
C ALA A 873 1.02 -8.45 37.23
N ALA A 874 0.85 -7.65 36.18
CA ALA A 874 1.93 -6.98 35.49
C ALA A 874 1.61 -5.49 35.39
N TYR A 875 2.58 -4.65 35.73
CA TYR A 875 2.47 -3.20 35.53
C TYR A 875 2.73 -2.89 34.06
N ALA A 876 1.84 -2.13 33.43
CA ALA A 876 1.89 -1.70 32.04
C ALA A 876 1.95 -0.15 32.02
N PRO A 877 3.16 0.44 32.15
CA PRO A 877 3.34 1.90 32.16
C PRO A 877 2.82 2.56 30.88
N GLU A 878 2.88 1.87 29.74
CA GLU A 878 2.40 2.37 28.45
C GLU A 878 0.87 2.55 28.36
N ARG A 879 0.14 2.10 29.38
CA ARG A 879 -1.32 2.23 29.49
C ARG A 879 -1.76 2.90 30.80
N ASP A 880 -0.81 3.37 31.61
CA ASP A 880 -1.05 3.83 32.98
C ASP A 880 -1.91 2.84 33.79
N ALA A 881 -1.62 1.54 33.66
CA ALA A 881 -2.48 0.49 34.22
C ALA A 881 -1.70 -0.69 34.82
N LEU A 882 -2.28 -1.28 35.86
CA LEU A 882 -1.91 -2.58 36.39
C LEU A 882 -2.86 -3.65 35.84
N VAL A 883 -2.30 -4.61 35.09
CA VAL A 883 -3.06 -5.66 34.43
C VAL A 883 -3.00 -6.95 35.25
N TRP A 884 -4.12 -7.34 35.85
CA TRP A 884 -4.26 -8.58 36.61
C TRP A 884 -4.90 -9.68 35.78
N LYS A 885 -4.14 -10.75 35.51
CA LYS A 885 -4.54 -11.88 34.68
C LYS A 885 -4.82 -13.12 35.51
N VAL A 886 -6.05 -13.63 35.40
CA VAL A 886 -6.51 -14.87 36.03
C VAL A 886 -6.95 -15.86 34.94
N LYS A 887 -6.15 -16.90 34.72
CA LYS A 887 -6.40 -17.89 33.66
C LYS A 887 -7.74 -18.61 33.80
N SER A 888 -8.12 -18.93 35.04
CA SER A 888 -9.34 -19.68 35.36
C SER A 888 -9.98 -19.09 36.61
N PHE A 889 -11.19 -18.58 36.47
CA PHE A 889 -11.97 -17.97 37.53
C PHE A 889 -13.30 -18.72 37.69
N PRO A 890 -13.40 -19.69 38.61
CA PRO A 890 -14.65 -20.41 38.87
C PRO A 890 -15.75 -19.49 39.40
N GLY A 891 -17.02 -19.84 39.20
CA GLY A 891 -18.15 -19.09 39.76
C GLY A 891 -18.19 -19.11 41.29
N ASN A 892 -18.76 -18.07 41.91
CA ASN A 892 -18.85 -17.87 43.37
C ASN A 892 -17.48 -17.94 44.09
N LYS A 893 -16.42 -17.45 43.45
CA LYS A 893 -15.09 -17.31 44.06
C LYS A 893 -14.74 -15.84 44.23
N GLU A 894 -13.88 -15.57 45.21
CA GLU A 894 -13.32 -14.25 45.47
C GLU A 894 -11.80 -14.37 45.45
N TYR A 895 -11.16 -13.47 44.71
CA TYR A 895 -9.71 -13.31 44.70
C TYR A 895 -9.37 -11.87 45.03
N MET A 896 -8.17 -11.68 45.59
CA MET A 896 -7.69 -10.38 46.04
C MET A 896 -6.32 -10.09 45.42
N LEU A 897 -6.12 -8.83 45.06
CA LEU A 897 -4.86 -8.25 44.66
C LEU A 897 -4.57 -7.05 45.57
N ARG A 898 -3.33 -6.96 46.06
CA ARG A 898 -2.82 -5.82 46.79
C ARG A 898 -1.60 -5.29 46.04
N ALA A 899 -1.62 -4.03 45.66
CA ALA A 899 -0.50 -3.37 44.98
C ALA A 899 -0.13 -2.09 45.70
N GLU A 900 1.16 -1.89 45.95
CA GLU A 900 1.72 -0.68 46.54
C GLU A 900 2.63 -0.03 45.49
N PHE A 901 2.40 1.25 45.21
CA PHE A 901 3.24 2.04 44.32
C PHE A 901 3.82 3.22 45.08
N MET A 902 5.05 3.60 44.74
CA MET A 902 5.68 4.79 45.28
C MET A 902 5.25 6.01 44.46
N LEU A 903 4.88 7.08 45.16
CA LEU A 903 4.57 8.37 44.54
C LEU A 903 5.77 9.33 44.71
N PRO A 904 6.10 10.16 43.72
CA PRO A 904 7.09 11.21 43.85
C PRO A 904 6.72 12.21 44.97
N SER A 905 7.74 12.80 45.60
CA SER A 905 7.56 13.78 46.67
C SER A 905 7.18 15.19 46.18
N ILE A 906 7.25 15.43 44.87
CA ILE A 906 6.95 16.71 44.20
C ILE A 906 5.66 16.51 43.39
N THR A 907 4.60 17.24 43.72
CA THR A 907 3.36 17.29 42.94
C THR A 907 3.51 18.30 41.81
N ALA A 908 3.03 17.99 40.60
CA ALA A 908 2.80 19.01 39.58
C ALA A 908 1.81 20.05 40.14
N GLU A 909 2.21 21.32 40.21
CA GLU A 909 1.44 22.41 40.87
C GLU A 909 0.16 22.84 40.12
N GLU A 910 -0.21 22.17 39.02
CA GLU A 910 -1.47 22.41 38.29
C GLU A 910 -2.16 21.10 37.89
N ALA A 911 -2.37 20.18 38.85
CA ALA A 911 -3.15 18.98 38.59
C ALA A 911 -4.63 19.33 38.33
N VAL A 912 -5.00 19.39 37.04
CA VAL A 912 -6.36 19.15 36.56
C VAL A 912 -6.90 17.93 37.31
N PRO A 913 -8.13 17.93 37.85
CA PRO A 913 -8.65 16.78 38.58
C PRO A 913 -8.49 15.53 37.72
N GLU A 914 -7.60 14.62 38.14
CA GLU A 914 -7.29 13.37 37.43
C GLU A 914 -8.61 12.70 37.08
N ARG A 915 -8.95 12.65 35.78
CA ARG A 915 -10.08 11.87 35.32
C ARG A 915 -9.73 10.41 35.58
N ARG A 916 -10.18 9.88 36.71
CA ARG A 916 -10.00 8.47 37.07
C ARG A 916 -10.66 7.61 35.99
N ALA A 917 -9.83 6.97 35.16
CA ALA A 917 -10.32 5.98 34.22
C ALA A 917 -11.06 4.87 34.98
N PRO A 918 -12.09 4.26 34.38
CA PRO A 918 -12.76 3.11 34.99
C PRO A 918 -11.88 1.87 34.92
N ILE A 919 -12.09 0.94 35.86
CA ILE A 919 -11.56 -0.42 35.78
C ILE A 919 -12.23 -1.11 34.60
N ARG A 920 -11.43 -1.72 33.72
CA ARG A 920 -11.93 -2.54 32.62
C ARG A 920 -11.74 -4.02 32.93
N VAL A 921 -12.74 -4.83 32.63
CA VAL A 921 -12.66 -6.28 32.83
C VAL A 921 -12.96 -7.00 31.53
N LYS A 922 -12.05 -7.88 31.11
CA LYS A 922 -12.25 -8.80 30.00
C LYS A 922 -12.38 -10.21 30.55
N PHE A 923 -13.32 -10.98 30.04
CA PHE A 923 -13.49 -12.38 30.39
C PHE A 923 -14.26 -13.12 29.29
N GLU A 924 -14.13 -14.44 29.29
CA GLU A 924 -14.94 -15.35 28.47
C GLU A 924 -15.48 -16.48 29.35
N ILE A 925 -16.77 -16.77 29.27
CA ILE A 925 -17.43 -17.88 29.98
C ILE A 925 -18.03 -18.83 28.94
N PRO A 926 -17.39 -19.97 28.66
CA PRO A 926 -17.92 -20.95 27.74
C PRO A 926 -19.11 -21.70 28.35
N TYR A 927 -20.00 -22.18 27.48
CA TYR A 927 -21.23 -22.92 27.80
C TYR A 927 -22.19 -22.18 28.74
N PHE A 928 -22.16 -20.85 28.71
CA PHE A 928 -22.99 -19.99 29.54
C PHE A 928 -23.73 -18.96 28.69
N THR A 929 -25.00 -18.71 29.04
CA THR A 929 -25.79 -17.59 28.53
C THR A 929 -26.36 -16.83 29.72
N VAL A 930 -26.31 -15.52 29.61
CA VAL A 930 -26.87 -14.57 30.56
C VAL A 930 -28.37 -14.44 30.33
N SER A 931 -28.77 -14.36 29.06
CA SER A 931 -30.18 -14.20 28.69
C SER A 931 -31.02 -15.47 28.89
N GLY A 932 -30.37 -16.63 28.91
CA GLY A 932 -31.06 -17.91 28.84
C GLY A 932 -31.60 -18.25 27.44
N ILE A 933 -31.12 -17.58 26.38
CA ILE A 933 -31.40 -17.98 24.99
C ILE A 933 -30.98 -19.44 24.77
N GLN A 934 -31.81 -20.17 24.04
CA GLN A 934 -31.60 -21.57 23.70
C GLN A 934 -32.06 -21.84 22.28
N VAL A 935 -31.18 -22.51 21.54
CA VAL A 935 -31.49 -23.05 20.22
C VAL A 935 -32.27 -24.35 20.41
N ARG A 936 -33.56 -24.33 20.10
CA ARG A 936 -34.47 -25.49 20.27
C ARG A 936 -34.29 -26.51 19.16
N TYR A 937 -34.15 -26.03 17.93
CA TYR A 937 -33.89 -26.85 16.75
C TYR A 937 -33.26 -26.00 15.65
N LEU A 938 -32.47 -26.67 14.81
CA LEU A 938 -32.07 -26.18 13.50
C LEU A 938 -32.44 -27.26 12.48
N LYS A 939 -33.45 -26.99 11.65
CA LYS A 939 -33.87 -27.89 10.58
C LYS A 939 -33.16 -27.47 9.30
N ILE A 940 -32.59 -28.43 8.59
CA ILE A 940 -31.90 -28.22 7.32
C ILE A 940 -32.68 -29.02 6.28
N ILE A 941 -33.19 -28.34 5.26
CA ILE A 941 -34.05 -28.91 4.23
C ILE A 941 -33.36 -28.72 2.89
N GLU A 942 -32.95 -29.82 2.26
CA GLU A 942 -32.32 -29.82 0.94
C GLU A 942 -32.99 -30.87 0.04
N LYS A 943 -33.08 -30.60 -1.27
CA LYS A 943 -33.73 -31.49 -2.25
C LYS A 943 -33.07 -32.87 -2.32
N SER A 944 -31.76 -32.94 -2.09
CA SER A 944 -30.99 -34.21 -2.06
C SER A 944 -31.18 -35.01 -0.77
N GLY A 945 -31.80 -34.42 0.27
CA GLY A 945 -32.16 -35.13 1.49
C GLY A 945 -30.99 -35.62 2.36
N TYR A 946 -29.79 -35.05 2.21
CA TYR A 946 -28.65 -35.44 3.06
C TYR A 946 -28.90 -35.11 4.54
N GLN A 947 -28.28 -35.89 5.42
CA GLN A 947 -28.26 -35.59 6.85
C GLN A 947 -27.09 -34.64 7.16
N ALA A 948 -27.39 -33.52 7.81
CA ALA A 948 -26.40 -32.58 8.31
C ALA A 948 -26.31 -32.62 9.84
N LEU A 949 -25.13 -32.34 10.38
CA LEU A 949 -24.86 -32.33 11.82
C LEU A 949 -24.78 -30.88 12.34
N PRO A 950 -25.81 -30.41 13.08
CA PRO A 950 -25.76 -29.11 13.73
C PRO A 950 -25.05 -29.17 15.08
N TRP A 951 -24.10 -28.27 15.29
CA TRP A 951 -23.39 -28.04 16.53
C TRP A 951 -23.77 -26.68 17.08
N VAL A 952 -23.97 -26.58 18.40
CA VAL A 952 -24.22 -25.30 19.07
C VAL A 952 -23.30 -25.16 20.26
N ARG A 953 -22.69 -23.98 20.40
CA ARG A 953 -22.01 -23.57 21.62
C ARG A 953 -22.48 -22.19 22.06
N TYR A 954 -22.41 -21.97 23.36
CA TYR A 954 -22.82 -20.74 24.00
C TYR A 954 -21.60 -20.11 24.65
N ILE A 955 -21.39 -18.82 24.43
CA ILE A 955 -20.23 -18.09 24.93
C ILE A 955 -20.75 -16.76 25.46
N THR A 956 -20.40 -16.43 26.70
CA THR A 956 -20.61 -15.09 27.25
C THR A 956 -19.26 -14.40 27.37
N MET A 957 -19.14 -13.18 26.89
CA MET A 957 -17.93 -12.37 26.98
C MET A 957 -18.23 -10.98 27.53
N ALA A 958 -17.20 -10.30 27.99
CA ALA A 958 -17.27 -8.89 28.34
C ALA A 958 -17.36 -8.03 27.06
N GLY A 959 -18.35 -7.13 27.00
CA GLY A 959 -18.38 -6.03 26.03
C GLY A 959 -17.72 -4.79 26.63
N GLU A 960 -18.45 -3.67 26.67
CA GLU A 960 -18.10 -2.47 27.45
C GLU A 960 -18.31 -2.75 28.94
N TYR A 961 -17.31 -3.30 29.62
CA TYR A 961 -17.41 -3.71 31.02
C TYR A 961 -16.51 -2.85 31.90
N GLU A 962 -17.10 -1.77 32.43
CA GLU A 962 -16.43 -0.67 33.11
C GLU A 962 -16.96 -0.45 34.53
N LEU A 963 -16.06 -0.38 35.50
CA LEU A 963 -16.39 -0.08 36.89
C LEU A 963 -15.59 1.13 37.33
N ARG A 964 -16.26 2.25 37.60
CA ARG A 964 -15.60 3.47 38.08
C ARG A 964 -15.06 3.23 39.49
N LEU A 965 -13.83 3.68 39.73
CA LEU A 965 -13.18 3.60 41.04
C LEU A 965 -14.02 4.28 42.12
N MET A 966 -14.11 3.64 43.29
CA MET A 966 -14.84 4.17 44.46
C MET A 966 -14.08 5.33 45.12
#